data_AF-A0A1B9GSG9-F1
#
_entry.id   AF-A0A1B9GSG9-F1
#
_cell.length_a   1.000
_cell.length_b   1.000
_cell.length_c   1.000
_cell.angle_alpha   90.00
_cell.angle_beta   90.00
_cell.angle_gamma   90.00
#
_symmetry.space_group_name_H-M   'P 1'
#
loop_
_entity.id
_entity.type
_entity.pdbx_description
1 polymer ?
#
loop_
_entity_poly.entity_id
_entity_poly.type
_entity_poly.pdbx_seq_one_letter_code
_entity_poly.pdbx_strand_id
1 'polypeptide(L)'
;MVRLYSPSSGFGLIFALLIGLLSVSVSVSALQADLAGIVDWHKPLIGAPLLQPTPPVIVQTAPSNGDVNSSSGILTLTRKNVVALLDLADGGIVWRQQLEEDDPVVSFHLHEEDVLLLSGPGGSTARLLSLSTGHVKWERPLLHPAHSRLTTPVHLGTDVAFVDSSEGSKSVVVLSEGRRVTRLRLDDGAVMWSMEAPGAGDTILFKQLLVLGSSVHILGLHSSIASQTLITSTLDLSTSIPKGDLGQIPSIVQLPDQALIASSNVQGQAKAIWTEHGRIRTVSIQENGSIGATKDLMPGKGKVYDSIIDVGVRSKGIVLGRRSDGGVDVLSIAEGKKIDEFELSETSPDRSESVYSAAHTARGVLINRVYWSFNMAVGAAQTIHIPNIQSTDVITSGFTFNYDTIAHGVLLHAAVSSFLDDKQLPTLVLTTSNGAIQRMNLNSPGWVREESLADIRGVRFIELGEPEVEEVREVLAEEGFVGRLTRHIAEIKDLPGYLIRFAKRLTSASYTSAIKITPLNSTHLHRDQFGFQKLLVAVTGNGKLFALDSSNGATVWSRNLGLTSEKGAELDVQGLWTVRDGEGGREPMLAVLATKTVDDSVATVAFHIDAYTGRVAGEVDPTYHLSLGKTLFAGKPQSSFILPFQNCGTKAQVLAVVDDDETLHIFPSCKKVAASISEISDKIFYSATARSIDGTVLTGRIPSSATNGTSFNTAAVWSHPFSRDEILVDSRPVQFDAIASFGRVLGDKSTLYKYLNPHLTVISTFTASEEGVATPTGTGTGRVYVLDSTSGRVVYSTSIDGVVEKGGVKAAMVENWLIFTWLDQRGWKLGSVELYEETESKGVTPSQSSFEEQQIKAFSQTFILPMGVNSLGFTTSKAGITTKELIVVNHKNQVTSIHRRLLDPRRPVGKPSSRDKEEMLIPYEAMIPVGAKQVVSHSYEVLGAKYIVSSPALVESTSLLLAYGLDIFLTRGLTPSGTFDILSDSFNKAQLLLTLGVLSVGIFVAGPAVQRKGLKMKWY
;
A
#
# COMPACT_ATOMS: atom_id res chain seq x y z
N MET A 1 27.18 -73.14 42.11
CA MET A 1 28.48 -73.10 41.41
C MET A 1 28.27 -72.36 40.10
N VAL A 2 28.96 -71.24 39.90
CA VAL A 2 28.97 -70.48 38.66
C VAL A 2 29.87 -71.18 37.63
N ARG A 3 29.44 -71.30 36.37
CA ARG A 3 30.27 -70.96 35.22
C ARG A 3 29.42 -70.62 33.99
N LEU A 4 29.79 -69.49 33.39
CA LEU A 4 29.22 -68.84 32.22
C LEU A 4 29.44 -69.61 30.91
N TYR A 5 28.56 -69.39 29.92
CA TYR A 5 28.95 -68.97 28.56
C TYR A 5 27.79 -68.22 27.86
N SER A 6 28.14 -67.19 27.07
CA SER A 6 27.29 -66.18 26.42
C SER A 6 26.37 -66.70 25.30
N PRO A 7 25.42 -65.85 24.83
CA PRO A 7 25.47 -65.56 23.39
C PRO A 7 25.18 -64.09 22.97
N SER A 8 25.87 -63.73 21.87
CA SER A 8 25.50 -62.84 20.76
C SER A 8 25.29 -61.34 21.03
N SER A 9 26.40 -60.61 20.87
CA SER A 9 26.58 -59.16 20.75
C SER A 9 26.13 -58.54 19.40
N GLY A 10 25.06 -59.08 18.78
CA GLY A 10 24.57 -58.59 17.47
C GLY A 10 23.34 -57.68 17.56
N PHE A 11 22.42 -57.98 18.48
CA PHE A 11 21.13 -57.28 18.56
C PHE A 11 21.22 -55.92 19.28
N GLY A 12 22.12 -55.78 20.26
CA GLY A 12 22.31 -54.53 21.00
C GLY A 12 22.89 -53.40 20.14
N LEU A 13 23.76 -53.73 19.18
CA LEU A 13 24.38 -52.73 18.31
C LEU A 13 23.41 -52.18 17.27
N ILE A 14 22.50 -53.01 16.74
CA ILE A 14 21.46 -52.58 15.79
C ILE A 14 20.40 -51.75 16.51
N PHE A 15 20.02 -52.11 17.74
CA PHE A 15 19.05 -51.33 18.53
C PHE A 15 19.64 -49.99 18.99
N ALA A 16 20.94 -49.96 19.34
CA ALA A 16 21.66 -48.72 19.67
C ALA A 16 21.90 -47.85 18.43
N LEU A 17 22.15 -48.43 17.24
CA LEU A 17 22.19 -47.67 15.98
C LEU A 17 20.81 -47.12 15.60
N LEU A 18 19.72 -47.86 15.85
CA LEU A 18 18.36 -47.38 15.59
C LEU A 18 17.98 -46.21 16.51
N ILE A 19 18.32 -46.29 17.80
CA ILE A 19 18.12 -45.21 18.78
C ILE A 19 19.06 -44.03 18.50
N GLY A 20 20.29 -44.30 18.06
CA GLY A 20 21.25 -43.30 17.60
C GLY A 20 20.75 -42.54 16.36
N LEU A 21 20.22 -43.24 15.34
CA LEU A 21 19.60 -42.63 14.16
C LEU A 21 18.29 -41.89 14.51
N LEU A 22 17.48 -42.40 15.44
CA LEU A 22 16.28 -41.72 15.94
C LEU A 22 16.59 -40.48 16.80
N SER A 23 17.78 -40.40 17.39
CA SER A 23 18.25 -39.22 18.16
C SER A 23 18.90 -38.13 17.30
N VAL A 24 19.26 -38.45 16.04
CA VAL A 24 19.77 -37.48 15.05
C VAL A 24 18.65 -36.90 14.18
N SER A 25 17.48 -37.54 14.14
CA SER A 25 16.25 -36.94 13.62
C SER A 25 15.57 -36.07 14.67
N VAL A 26 16.23 -34.99 15.10
CA VAL A 26 15.47 -33.83 15.56
C VAL A 26 14.73 -33.33 14.34
N SER A 27 13.44 -33.65 14.26
CA SER A 27 12.53 -33.14 13.23
C SER A 27 12.73 -31.63 13.13
N VAL A 28 13.36 -31.22 12.03
CA VAL A 28 13.49 -29.82 11.65
C VAL A 28 12.10 -29.38 11.23
N SER A 29 11.28 -28.96 12.19
CA SER A 29 10.15 -28.08 11.90
C SER A 29 10.74 -26.68 11.66
N ALA A 30 11.27 -26.50 10.46
CA ALA A 30 11.37 -25.21 9.81
C ALA A 30 10.09 -25.05 8.96
N LEU A 31 9.72 -23.82 8.60
CA LEU A 31 9.00 -23.63 7.35
C LEU A 31 9.85 -24.34 6.28
N GLN A 32 9.28 -25.34 5.62
CA GLN A 32 9.93 -26.11 4.57
C GLN A 32 10.55 -25.13 3.55
N ALA A 33 11.88 -25.05 3.48
CA ALA A 33 12.58 -24.14 2.56
C ALA A 33 12.20 -24.40 1.10
N ASP A 34 11.70 -25.61 0.81
CA ASP A 34 11.11 -26.06 -0.44
C ASP A 34 9.74 -25.43 -0.78
N LEU A 35 9.07 -24.74 0.14
CA LEU A 35 7.80 -24.05 -0.10
C LEU A 35 7.96 -22.54 -0.35
N ALA A 36 9.08 -21.95 0.06
CA ALA A 36 9.37 -20.53 -0.10
C ALA A 36 9.36 -20.14 -1.59
N GLY A 37 8.60 -19.09 -1.95
CA GLY A 37 8.40 -18.64 -3.32
C GLY A 37 7.47 -19.52 -4.17
N ILE A 38 6.88 -20.58 -3.59
CA ILE A 38 5.85 -21.41 -4.23
C ILE A 38 4.47 -21.06 -3.66
N VAL A 39 4.34 -21.04 -2.32
CA VAL A 39 3.07 -20.73 -1.65
C VAL A 39 2.83 -19.23 -1.52
N ASP A 40 3.87 -18.43 -1.70
CA ASP A 40 3.89 -17.01 -1.38
C ASP A 40 4.59 -16.18 -2.45
N TRP A 41 4.25 -14.90 -2.48
CA TRP A 41 4.87 -13.91 -3.34
C TRP A 41 4.84 -12.54 -2.68
N HIS A 42 5.79 -11.70 -3.09
CA HIS A 42 5.94 -10.33 -2.62
C HIS A 42 6.09 -9.40 -3.83
N LYS A 43 5.26 -8.35 -3.86
CA LYS A 43 5.31 -7.30 -4.86
C LYS A 43 5.75 -5.99 -4.19
N PRO A 44 7.05 -5.64 -4.26
CA PRO A 44 7.55 -4.41 -3.67
C PRO A 44 7.17 -3.21 -4.54
N LEU A 45 6.66 -2.14 -3.93
CA LEU A 45 6.22 -0.90 -4.57
C LEU A 45 6.87 0.34 -3.93
N ILE A 46 6.87 1.46 -4.63
CA ILE A 46 7.40 2.73 -4.11
C ILE A 46 6.30 3.78 -3.91
N GLY A 47 5.14 3.59 -4.56
CA GLY A 47 4.05 4.54 -4.59
C GLY A 47 4.18 5.57 -5.71
N ALA A 48 3.09 6.31 -5.95
CA ALA A 48 3.04 7.29 -7.03
C ALA A 48 4.11 8.40 -6.83
N PRO A 49 4.90 8.73 -7.85
CA PRO A 49 5.91 9.79 -7.77
C PRO A 49 5.31 11.14 -7.38
N LEU A 50 6.08 11.90 -6.60
CA LEU A 50 5.85 13.30 -6.31
C LEU A 50 6.55 14.12 -7.40
N LEU A 51 5.82 15.06 -8.01
CA LEU A 51 6.33 15.82 -9.17
C LEU A 51 6.91 17.18 -8.79
N GLN A 52 6.60 17.67 -7.58
CA GLN A 52 7.09 18.94 -7.07
C GLN A 52 7.60 18.74 -5.64
N PRO A 53 8.73 19.36 -5.25
CA PRO A 53 9.56 20.24 -6.07
C PRO A 53 10.51 19.49 -7.02
N THR A 54 10.80 18.22 -6.73
CA THR A 54 11.83 17.45 -7.44
C THR A 54 11.18 16.24 -8.12
N PRO A 55 10.81 16.35 -9.41
CA PRO A 55 10.20 15.24 -10.14
C PRO A 55 11.23 14.12 -10.42
N PRO A 56 10.79 12.93 -10.90
CA PRO A 56 11.70 11.85 -11.26
C PRO A 56 12.79 12.28 -12.26
N VAL A 57 14.02 11.81 -12.04
CA VAL A 57 15.20 12.11 -12.87
C VAL A 57 15.93 10.83 -13.25
N ILE A 58 16.42 10.75 -14.51
CA ILE A 58 17.28 9.67 -14.97
C ILE A 58 18.73 9.99 -14.59
N VAL A 59 19.39 9.04 -13.92
CA VAL A 59 20.74 9.18 -13.40
C VAL A 59 21.63 8.06 -13.93
N GLN A 60 22.94 8.32 -13.98
CA GLN A 60 23.95 7.30 -14.22
C GLN A 60 24.68 7.05 -12.92
N THR A 61 24.84 5.78 -12.57
CA THR A 61 25.57 5.34 -11.37
C THR A 61 26.93 4.79 -11.78
N ALA A 62 27.93 5.07 -10.96
CA ALA A 62 29.25 4.46 -11.08
C ALA A 62 29.15 2.93 -10.96
N PRO A 63 29.99 2.18 -11.68
CA PRO A 63 30.02 0.73 -11.58
C PRO A 63 30.24 0.28 -10.13
N SER A 64 29.36 -0.60 -9.64
CA SER A 64 29.51 -1.23 -8.32
C SER A 64 30.37 -2.49 -8.41
N ASN A 65 31.10 -2.80 -7.33
CA ASN A 65 32.07 -3.90 -7.20
C ASN A 65 31.82 -5.14 -8.09
N GLY A 66 32.46 -5.19 -9.27
CA GLY A 66 32.49 -6.36 -10.14
C GLY A 66 31.89 -6.16 -11.54
N ASP A 67 31.04 -5.15 -11.74
CA ASP A 67 30.48 -4.83 -13.05
C ASP A 67 31.31 -3.76 -13.77
N VAL A 68 31.63 -4.01 -15.04
CA VAL A 68 32.50 -3.13 -15.85
C VAL A 68 31.71 -1.94 -16.42
N ASN A 69 30.38 -1.94 -16.34
CA ASN A 69 29.50 -0.94 -16.94
C ASN A 69 28.77 -0.11 -15.89
N SER A 70 28.66 1.21 -16.13
CA SER A 70 27.79 2.11 -15.38
C SER A 70 26.32 1.75 -15.57
N SER A 71 25.58 1.49 -14.50
CA SER A 71 24.13 1.28 -14.53
C SER A 71 23.37 2.61 -14.60
N SER A 72 22.29 2.66 -15.37
CA SER A 72 21.39 3.81 -15.42
C SER A 72 20.16 3.55 -14.57
N GLY A 73 19.74 4.53 -13.78
CA GLY A 73 18.58 4.40 -12.90
C GLY A 73 17.67 5.62 -12.94
N ILE A 74 16.53 5.50 -12.26
CA ILE A 74 15.53 6.55 -12.10
C ILE A 74 15.43 6.86 -10.62
N LEU A 75 15.91 8.03 -10.22
CA LEU A 75 15.74 8.51 -8.85
C LEU A 75 14.38 9.21 -8.74
N THR A 76 13.60 8.81 -7.74
CA THR A 76 12.26 9.35 -7.52
C THR A 76 11.94 9.47 -6.04
N LEU A 77 11.17 10.50 -5.71
CA LEU A 77 10.51 10.69 -4.42
C LEU A 77 9.01 10.44 -4.62
N THR A 78 8.36 9.73 -3.70
CA THR A 78 6.94 9.35 -3.84
C THR A 78 6.05 9.95 -2.78
N ARG A 79 4.73 9.96 -3.04
CA ARG A 79 3.70 10.41 -2.09
C ARG A 79 3.62 9.57 -0.81
N LYS A 80 4.26 8.39 -0.76
CA LYS A 80 4.31 7.51 0.41
C LYS A 80 5.57 7.74 1.26
N ASN A 81 6.24 8.88 1.07
CA ASN A 81 7.50 9.25 1.73
C ASN A 81 8.63 8.25 1.46
N VAL A 82 8.70 7.75 0.23
CA VAL A 82 9.74 6.81 -0.22
C VAL A 82 10.66 7.50 -1.21
N VAL A 83 11.97 7.41 -0.96
CA VAL A 83 13.00 7.73 -1.95
C VAL A 83 13.51 6.42 -2.51
N ALA A 84 13.51 6.29 -3.84
CA ALA A 84 13.91 5.06 -4.49
C ALA A 84 14.73 5.32 -5.75
N LEU A 85 15.67 4.42 -6.00
CA LEU A 85 16.34 4.27 -7.27
C LEU A 85 15.81 3.03 -7.98
N LEU A 86 15.17 3.24 -9.13
CA LEU A 86 14.73 2.15 -10.00
C LEU A 86 15.76 1.89 -11.09
N ASP A 87 15.89 0.65 -11.53
CA ASP A 87 16.70 0.32 -12.70
C ASP A 87 16.00 0.79 -13.98
N LEU A 88 16.75 1.43 -14.89
CA LEU A 88 16.18 1.96 -16.13
C LEU A 88 15.83 0.84 -17.13
N ALA A 89 16.54 -0.29 -17.09
CA ALA A 89 16.37 -1.38 -18.04
C ALA A 89 15.05 -2.13 -17.83
N ASP A 90 14.73 -2.50 -16.58
CA ASP A 90 13.57 -3.35 -16.25
C ASP A 90 12.56 -2.74 -15.25
N GLY A 91 12.87 -1.60 -14.63
CA GLY A 91 12.01 -0.97 -13.62
C GLY A 91 12.03 -1.67 -12.26
N GLY A 92 13.01 -2.55 -12.03
CA GLY A 92 13.32 -3.16 -10.75
C GLY A 92 13.75 -2.12 -9.73
N ILE A 93 13.63 -2.44 -8.44
CA ILE A 93 14.09 -1.57 -7.36
C ILE A 93 15.55 -1.91 -7.08
N VAL A 94 16.46 -0.95 -7.29
CA VAL A 94 17.87 -1.10 -6.91
C VAL A 94 17.99 -0.94 -5.40
N TRP A 95 17.44 0.16 -4.88
CA TRP A 95 17.25 0.38 -3.45
C TRP A 95 16.08 1.35 -3.24
N ARG A 96 15.51 1.31 -2.04
CA ARG A 96 14.50 2.27 -1.59
C ARG A 96 14.63 2.51 -0.09
N GLN A 97 14.26 3.70 0.35
CA GLN A 97 14.16 4.07 1.75
C GLN A 97 12.80 4.70 2.00
N GLN A 98 12.03 4.11 2.90
CA GLN A 98 10.81 4.71 3.42
C GLN A 98 11.17 5.49 4.68
N LEU A 99 10.84 6.78 4.70
CA LEU A 99 11.00 7.62 5.86
C LEU A 99 9.70 7.68 6.66
N GLU A 100 9.83 7.95 7.96
CA GLU A 100 8.70 8.03 8.89
C GLU A 100 7.71 9.16 8.51
N GLU A 101 6.44 9.00 8.87
CA GLU A 101 5.38 9.95 8.49
C GLU A 101 5.56 11.35 9.12
N ASP A 102 6.27 11.45 10.24
CA ASP A 102 6.60 12.71 10.92
C ASP A 102 7.87 13.40 10.38
N ASP A 103 8.59 12.72 9.48
CA ASP A 103 9.77 13.24 8.80
C ASP A 103 9.58 13.22 7.26
N PRO A 104 8.65 14.06 6.74
CA PRO A 104 8.35 14.09 5.33
C PRO A 104 9.55 14.58 4.52
N VAL A 105 9.92 13.86 3.47
CA VAL A 105 10.93 14.32 2.52
C VAL A 105 10.35 15.43 1.67
N VAL A 106 11.01 16.59 1.72
CA VAL A 106 10.61 17.79 1.00
C VAL A 106 11.17 17.80 -0.42
N SER A 107 12.45 17.46 -0.57
CA SER A 107 13.14 17.46 -1.87
C SER A 107 14.39 16.58 -1.85
N PHE A 108 14.84 16.16 -3.03
CA PHE A 108 16.15 15.51 -3.23
C PHE A 108 17.00 16.27 -4.25
N HIS A 109 18.32 16.30 -4.03
CA HIS A 109 19.26 17.03 -4.87
C HIS A 109 20.47 16.16 -5.20
N LEU A 110 20.86 16.18 -6.47
CA LEU A 110 21.91 15.31 -7.02
C LEU A 110 23.24 16.04 -7.16
N HIS A 111 24.32 15.38 -6.75
CA HIS A 111 25.68 15.82 -7.02
C HIS A 111 26.61 14.62 -7.17
N GLU A 112 27.06 14.34 -8.40
CA GLU A 112 27.87 13.16 -8.72
C GLU A 112 27.21 11.87 -8.18
N GLU A 113 27.88 11.16 -7.26
CA GLU A 113 27.41 9.91 -6.63
C GLU A 113 26.66 10.13 -5.31
N ASP A 114 26.29 11.38 -5.00
CA ASP A 114 25.62 11.75 -3.76
C ASP A 114 24.21 12.30 -4.00
N VAL A 115 23.28 11.87 -3.14
CA VAL A 115 21.91 12.35 -3.07
C VAL A 115 21.71 13.06 -1.73
N LEU A 116 21.51 14.38 -1.76
CA LEU A 116 21.12 15.13 -0.57
C LEU A 116 19.60 15.17 -0.46
N LEU A 117 19.06 14.65 0.63
CA LEU A 117 17.66 14.74 0.99
C LEU A 117 17.45 15.86 2.00
N LEU A 118 16.47 16.73 1.74
CA LEU A 118 15.90 17.61 2.74
C LEU A 118 14.60 16.99 3.23
N SER A 119 14.52 16.71 4.53
CA SER A 119 13.34 16.13 5.16
C SER A 119 12.95 16.90 6.41
N GLY A 120 11.80 16.54 6.97
CA GLY A 120 11.22 17.16 8.14
C GLY A 120 10.44 18.42 7.77
N PRO A 121 9.59 18.94 8.67
CA PRO A 121 8.83 20.16 8.43
C PRO A 121 9.78 21.30 8.02
N GLY A 122 9.53 21.93 6.86
CA GLY A 122 10.34 23.03 6.32
C GLY A 122 11.77 22.67 5.89
N GLY A 123 12.11 21.39 5.69
CA GLY A 123 13.47 20.96 5.38
C GLY A 123 14.42 21.11 6.58
N SER A 124 13.92 20.74 7.76
CA SER A 124 14.62 20.87 9.05
C SER A 124 15.75 19.85 9.25
N THR A 125 15.83 18.81 8.43
CA THR A 125 16.88 17.79 8.47
C THR A 125 17.51 17.62 7.09
N ALA A 126 18.83 17.55 7.02
CA ALA A 126 19.58 17.21 5.82
C ALA A 126 20.23 15.84 5.96
N ARG A 127 20.09 14.99 4.94
CA ARG A 127 20.71 13.66 4.86
C ARG A 127 21.45 13.49 3.57
N LEU A 128 22.65 12.93 3.61
CA LEU A 128 23.40 12.59 2.41
C LEU A 128 23.42 11.07 2.23
N LEU A 129 23.02 10.61 1.06
CA LEU A 129 22.97 9.20 0.69
C LEU A 129 23.90 8.95 -0.49
N SER A 130 24.48 7.75 -0.55
CA SER A 130 25.15 7.26 -1.75
C SER A 130 24.11 6.90 -2.82
N LEU A 131 24.29 7.40 -4.05
CA LEU A 131 23.37 7.14 -5.16
C LEU A 131 23.34 5.66 -5.55
N SER A 132 24.49 4.99 -5.61
CA SER A 132 24.58 3.58 -6.02
C SER A 132 24.03 2.59 -5.00
N THR A 133 24.20 2.88 -3.70
CA THR A 133 23.84 1.92 -2.62
C THR A 133 22.60 2.32 -1.82
N GLY A 134 22.22 3.59 -1.86
CA GLY A 134 21.18 4.15 -1.00
C GLY A 134 21.60 4.29 0.47
N HIS A 135 22.85 3.98 0.85
CA HIS A 135 23.27 4.10 2.25
C HIS A 135 23.38 5.56 2.69
N VAL A 136 22.88 5.86 3.90
CA VAL A 136 23.06 7.16 4.53
C VAL A 136 24.53 7.31 4.94
N LYS A 137 25.21 8.31 4.36
CA LYS A 137 26.57 8.70 4.74
C LYS A 137 26.57 9.49 6.04
N TRP A 138 25.67 10.48 6.14
CA TRP A 138 25.45 11.26 7.36
C TRP A 138 24.05 11.88 7.38
N GLU A 139 23.62 12.26 8.56
CA GLU A 139 22.38 12.99 8.84
C GLU A 139 22.67 14.16 9.79
N ARG A 140 22.04 15.31 9.53
CA ARG A 140 22.22 16.52 10.34
C ARG A 140 20.89 17.27 10.51
N PRO A 141 20.40 17.48 11.75
CA PRO A 141 19.32 18.42 12.00
C PRO A 141 19.82 19.85 11.81
N LEU A 142 19.10 20.63 11.01
CA LEU A 142 19.37 22.04 10.68
C LEU A 142 18.54 23.00 11.54
N LEU A 143 17.35 22.57 11.94
CA LEU A 143 16.41 23.32 12.78
C LEU A 143 15.92 22.43 13.92
N HIS A 144 15.58 23.05 15.06
CA HIS A 144 14.98 22.32 16.17
C HIS A 144 13.52 21.97 15.85
N PRO A 145 13.03 20.75 16.12
CA PRO A 145 11.67 20.32 15.77
C PRO A 145 10.55 21.23 16.33
N ALA A 146 10.78 21.85 17.49
CA ALA A 146 9.83 22.78 18.12
C ALA A 146 9.58 24.08 17.32
N HIS A 147 10.50 24.45 16.42
CA HIS A 147 10.41 25.68 15.63
C HIS A 147 10.11 25.43 14.15
N SER A 148 10.08 24.18 13.72
CA SER A 148 9.83 23.80 12.33
C SER A 148 8.34 23.81 12.03
N ARG A 149 7.90 24.61 11.06
CA ARG A 149 6.50 24.67 10.61
C ARG A 149 6.36 24.02 9.23
N LEU A 150 5.22 23.38 9.00
CA LEU A 150 4.81 22.98 7.65
C LEU A 150 4.31 24.21 6.90
N THR A 151 4.98 24.56 5.81
CA THR A 151 4.51 25.56 4.85
C THR A 151 3.60 24.90 3.81
N THR A 152 2.70 25.67 3.21
CA THR A 152 1.93 25.24 2.03
C THR A 152 2.27 26.17 0.87
N PRO A 153 2.92 25.68 -0.21
CA PRO A 153 3.37 24.30 -0.40
C PRO A 153 4.57 23.92 0.51
N VAL A 154 4.72 22.61 0.76
CA VAL A 154 5.70 22.03 1.73
C VAL A 154 7.16 22.35 1.40
N HIS A 155 7.46 22.64 0.13
CA HIS A 155 8.80 22.94 -0.35
C HIS A 155 9.13 24.44 -0.45
N LEU A 156 8.16 25.32 -0.19
CA LEU A 156 8.39 26.75 -0.31
C LEU A 156 9.44 27.20 0.70
N GLY A 157 10.50 27.85 0.22
CA GLY A 157 11.63 28.26 1.05
C GLY A 157 12.60 27.14 1.38
N THR A 158 12.67 26.10 0.54
CA THR A 158 13.73 25.09 0.59
C THR A 158 14.43 25.01 -0.76
N ASP A 159 15.76 24.99 -0.76
CA ASP A 159 16.60 24.88 -1.97
C ASP A 159 18.02 24.46 -1.58
N VAL A 160 18.78 23.91 -2.54
CA VAL A 160 20.16 23.42 -2.32
C VAL A 160 21.09 23.85 -3.45
N ALA A 161 22.31 24.27 -3.09
CA ALA A 161 23.38 24.50 -4.06
C ALA A 161 24.67 23.81 -3.61
N PHE A 162 25.18 22.94 -4.48
CA PHE A 162 26.47 22.29 -4.30
C PHE A 162 27.61 23.24 -4.67
N VAL A 163 28.73 23.05 -3.98
CA VAL A 163 29.93 23.87 -4.14
C VAL A 163 31.09 22.94 -4.43
N ASP A 164 31.48 22.94 -5.69
CA ASP A 164 32.68 22.27 -6.16
C ASP A 164 33.92 22.97 -5.64
N SER A 165 34.90 22.17 -5.25
CA SER A 165 36.14 22.63 -4.67
C SER A 165 37.30 22.32 -5.62
N SER A 166 38.13 23.31 -5.91
CA SER A 166 39.39 23.13 -6.62
C SER A 166 40.58 22.83 -5.68
N GLU A 167 40.51 23.16 -4.38
CA GLU A 167 41.65 23.07 -3.42
C GLU A 167 41.27 22.68 -1.96
N GLY A 168 40.06 22.21 -1.68
CA GLY A 168 39.54 21.84 -0.33
C GLY A 168 38.44 20.75 -0.31
N SER A 169 37.78 20.55 0.84
CA SER A 169 36.64 19.62 0.97
C SER A 169 35.37 20.16 0.29
N LYS A 170 34.65 19.31 -0.44
CA LYS A 170 33.36 19.67 -1.06
C LYS A 170 32.36 20.14 0.00
N SER A 171 31.47 21.06 -0.37
CA SER A 171 30.47 21.61 0.55
C SER A 171 29.15 21.84 -0.14
N VAL A 172 28.09 22.00 0.66
CA VAL A 172 26.74 22.27 0.18
C VAL A 172 26.12 23.38 1.00
N VAL A 173 25.37 24.26 0.33
CA VAL A 173 24.59 25.32 0.98
C VAL A 173 23.12 24.95 0.90
N VAL A 174 22.47 24.91 2.06
CA VAL A 174 21.07 24.50 2.23
C VAL A 174 20.25 25.68 2.74
N LEU A 175 19.10 25.91 2.12
CA LEU A 175 18.07 26.81 2.60
C LEU A 175 16.96 26.00 3.28
N SER A 176 16.68 26.33 4.54
CA SER A 176 15.63 25.69 5.35
C SER A 176 14.60 26.71 5.82
N GLU A 177 13.33 26.35 5.67
CA GLU A 177 12.13 27.09 6.12
C GLU A 177 12.09 28.56 5.67
N GLY A 178 12.73 28.87 4.54
CA GLY A 178 12.84 30.21 3.96
C GLY A 178 13.51 31.25 4.85
N ARG A 179 14.16 30.82 5.95
CA ARG A 179 14.74 31.72 6.97
C ARG A 179 16.22 31.50 7.22
N ARG A 180 16.68 30.24 7.14
CA ARG A 180 18.00 29.83 7.60
C ARG A 180 18.80 29.28 6.43
N VAL A 181 19.98 29.84 6.21
CA VAL A 181 20.95 29.35 5.22
C VAL A 181 22.11 28.72 5.97
N THR A 182 22.43 27.48 5.65
CA THR A 182 23.48 26.71 6.33
C THR A 182 24.43 26.11 5.32
N ARG A 183 25.74 26.34 5.51
CA ARG A 183 26.79 25.67 4.74
C ARG A 183 27.30 24.46 5.50
N LEU A 184 27.25 23.30 4.86
CA LEU A 184 27.66 22.01 5.40
C LEU A 184 28.86 21.48 4.60
N ARG A 185 29.79 20.81 5.27
CA ARG A 185 30.80 19.99 4.60
C ARG A 185 30.14 18.72 4.08
N LEU A 186 30.45 18.33 2.84
CA LEU A 186 29.81 17.19 2.18
C LEU A 186 30.27 15.85 2.76
N ASP A 187 31.48 15.78 3.30
CA ASP A 187 32.08 14.51 3.78
C ASP A 187 31.40 13.97 5.07
N ASP A 188 31.05 14.85 6.02
CA ASP A 188 30.57 14.48 7.36
C ASP A 188 29.36 15.31 7.85
N GLY A 189 28.84 16.20 7.01
CA GLY A 189 27.72 17.07 7.34
C GLY A 189 28.06 18.08 8.45
N ALA A 190 29.35 18.37 8.71
CA ALA A 190 29.73 19.36 9.71
C ALA A 190 29.28 20.77 9.27
N VAL A 191 28.66 21.51 10.18
CA VAL A 191 28.23 22.89 9.94
C VAL A 191 29.45 23.79 9.88
N MET A 192 29.72 24.38 8.72
CA MET A 192 30.80 25.35 8.53
C MET A 192 30.38 26.73 9.04
N TRP A 193 29.19 27.16 8.64
CA TRP A 193 28.54 28.36 9.16
C TRP A 193 27.02 28.26 8.95
N SER A 194 26.27 29.05 9.70
CA SER A 194 24.84 29.19 9.50
C SER A 194 24.42 30.64 9.75
N MET A 195 23.41 31.08 9.01
CA MET A 195 22.91 32.45 9.01
C MET A 195 21.37 32.42 9.05
N GLU A 196 20.80 33.26 9.90
CA GLU A 196 19.39 33.65 9.85
C GLU A 196 19.31 35.15 9.62
N ALA A 197 18.49 35.58 8.66
CA ALA A 197 18.33 37.00 8.38
C ALA A 197 17.27 37.63 9.31
N PRO A 198 17.50 38.84 9.86
CA PRO A 198 16.49 39.55 10.66
C PRO A 198 15.19 39.77 9.86
N GLY A 199 14.04 39.40 10.42
CA GLY A 199 12.72 39.50 9.77
C GLY A 199 12.39 38.36 8.79
N ALA A 200 13.31 37.40 8.59
CA ALA A 200 13.04 36.21 7.79
C ALA A 200 12.10 35.25 8.51
N GLY A 201 11.06 34.80 7.82
CA GLY A 201 9.95 34.02 8.37
C GLY A 201 8.71 34.85 8.73
N ASP A 202 8.83 36.18 8.83
CA ASP A 202 7.72 37.10 9.11
C ASP A 202 7.36 37.95 7.87
N THR A 203 8.25 38.86 7.45
CA THR A 203 8.04 39.73 6.28
C THR A 203 8.87 39.32 5.07
N ILE A 204 9.97 38.60 5.31
CA ILE A 204 10.90 38.12 4.30
C ILE A 204 10.86 36.59 4.22
N LEU A 205 10.79 36.05 3.00
CA LEU A 205 10.88 34.62 2.74
C LEU A 205 11.92 34.36 1.66
N PHE A 206 13.05 33.77 2.02
CA PHE A 206 14.01 33.30 1.02
C PHE A 206 13.42 32.11 0.27
N LYS A 207 13.59 32.11 -1.06
CA LYS A 207 12.96 31.13 -1.96
C LYS A 207 14.00 30.24 -2.62
N GLN A 208 15.06 30.83 -3.18
CA GLN A 208 16.06 30.13 -3.99
C GLN A 208 17.47 30.63 -3.70
N LEU A 209 18.45 29.77 -3.93
CA LEU A 209 19.87 30.05 -3.83
C LEU A 209 20.60 29.65 -5.11
N LEU A 210 21.75 30.29 -5.35
CA LEU A 210 22.64 29.99 -6.46
C LEU A 210 24.06 30.35 -6.03
N VAL A 211 24.97 29.39 -6.11
CA VAL A 211 26.39 29.62 -5.79
C VAL A 211 27.14 29.89 -7.09
N LEU A 212 27.84 31.03 -7.17
CA LEU A 212 28.67 31.41 -8.30
C LEU A 212 29.98 32.02 -7.79
N GLY A 213 31.11 31.51 -8.25
CA GLY A 213 32.42 32.00 -7.83
C GLY A 213 32.60 31.88 -6.30
N SER A 214 32.87 33.01 -5.64
CA SER A 214 33.06 33.07 -4.18
C SER A 214 31.84 33.54 -3.40
N SER A 215 30.65 33.56 -4.03
CA SER A 215 29.44 34.14 -3.46
C SER A 215 28.23 33.19 -3.52
N VAL A 216 27.38 33.30 -2.51
CA VAL A 216 26.04 32.69 -2.48
C VAL A 216 25.01 33.78 -2.74
N HIS A 217 24.31 33.70 -3.87
CA HIS A 217 23.22 34.61 -4.19
C HIS A 217 21.89 34.00 -3.77
N ILE A 218 21.08 34.77 -3.04
CA ILE A 218 19.80 34.34 -2.49
C ILE A 218 18.72 35.25 -3.06
N LEU A 219 17.68 34.65 -3.62
CA LEU A 219 16.46 35.34 -4.03
C LEU A 219 15.38 35.10 -2.99
N GLY A 220 14.74 36.17 -2.53
CA GLY A 220 13.64 36.12 -1.59
C GLY A 220 12.44 36.97 -2.02
N LEU A 221 11.35 36.78 -1.31
CA LEU A 221 10.12 37.53 -1.41
C LEU A 221 9.99 38.39 -0.15
N HIS A 222 9.60 39.65 -0.33
CA HIS A 222 9.23 40.55 0.74
C HIS A 222 7.75 40.85 0.62
N SER A 223 6.98 40.47 1.64
CA SER A 223 5.54 40.66 1.68
C SER A 223 5.19 42.00 2.32
N SER A 224 4.44 42.84 1.60
CA SER A 224 3.83 44.06 2.13
C SER A 224 2.30 43.93 2.15
N ILE A 225 1.61 44.87 2.81
CA ILE A 225 0.13 44.88 2.93
C ILE A 225 -0.58 44.90 1.57
N ALA A 226 0.08 45.37 0.49
CA ALA A 226 -0.53 45.55 -0.83
C ALA A 226 0.11 44.72 -1.97
N SER A 227 1.35 44.24 -1.82
CA SER A 227 2.06 43.48 -2.87
C SER A 227 3.27 42.71 -2.34
N GLN A 228 3.70 41.67 -3.07
CA GLN A 228 4.99 41.01 -2.86
C GLN A 228 6.04 41.61 -3.80
N THR A 229 7.19 41.96 -3.25
CA THR A 229 8.36 42.44 -4.02
C THR A 229 9.51 41.44 -3.90
N LEU A 230 10.41 41.43 -4.88
CA LEU A 230 11.60 40.59 -4.86
C LEU A 230 12.71 41.29 -4.09
N ILE A 231 13.47 40.49 -3.35
CA ILE A 231 14.66 40.92 -2.66
C ILE A 231 15.81 39.96 -2.96
N THR A 232 17.03 40.46 -2.86
CA THR A 232 18.23 39.65 -3.02
C THR A 232 19.21 39.91 -1.88
N SER A 233 19.93 38.87 -1.49
CA SER A 233 21.06 38.94 -0.58
C SER A 233 22.22 38.16 -1.19
N THR A 234 23.44 38.70 -1.07
CA THR A 234 24.65 38.03 -1.53
C THR A 234 25.57 37.82 -0.34
N LEU A 235 25.86 36.56 -0.03
CA LEU A 235 26.75 36.17 1.06
C LEU A 235 28.12 35.79 0.50
N ASP A 236 29.17 35.98 1.30
CA ASP A 236 30.44 35.32 1.04
C ASP A 236 30.28 33.80 1.21
N LEU A 237 30.86 33.01 0.32
CA LEU A 237 30.85 31.56 0.48
C LEU A 237 31.59 31.13 1.75
N SER A 238 32.69 31.81 2.10
CA SER A 238 33.56 31.47 3.23
C SER A 238 33.02 31.84 4.60
N THR A 239 32.11 32.82 4.70
CA THR A 239 31.58 33.33 5.98
C THR A 239 30.07 33.53 5.92
N SER A 240 29.41 33.65 7.08
CA SER A 240 27.97 33.98 7.14
C SER A 240 27.66 35.46 6.91
N ILE A 241 28.63 36.27 6.46
CA ILE A 241 28.51 37.72 6.39
C ILE A 241 28.01 38.13 4.99
N PRO A 242 26.93 38.94 4.90
CA PRO A 242 26.51 39.54 3.65
C PRO A 242 27.58 40.46 3.06
N LYS A 243 27.86 40.34 1.75
CA LYS A 243 28.78 41.22 1.01
C LYS A 243 28.19 42.61 0.75
N GLY A 244 26.88 42.78 0.96
CA GLY A 244 26.16 44.05 0.86
C GLY A 244 24.82 43.98 1.58
N ASP A 245 24.13 45.12 1.65
CA ASP A 245 22.80 45.21 2.24
C ASP A 245 21.74 44.42 1.44
N LEU A 246 20.61 44.12 2.08
CA LEU A 246 19.45 43.52 1.42
C LEU A 246 18.98 44.41 0.27
N GLY A 247 19.18 43.93 -0.95
CA GLY A 247 18.85 44.66 -2.14
C GLY A 247 17.38 44.45 -2.54
N GLN A 248 16.63 45.53 -2.64
CA GLN A 248 15.24 45.49 -3.11
C GLN A 248 15.20 45.59 -4.65
N ILE A 249 14.52 44.63 -5.27
CA ILE A 249 14.28 44.63 -6.72
C ILE A 249 12.92 45.30 -6.96
N PRO A 250 12.84 46.35 -7.79
CA PRO A 250 11.57 46.99 -8.13
C PRO A 250 10.76 46.06 -9.06
N SER A 251 10.00 45.17 -8.45
CA SER A 251 9.21 44.13 -9.10
C SER A 251 7.82 44.03 -8.48
N ILE A 252 6.83 43.64 -9.27
CA ILE A 252 5.50 43.28 -8.78
C ILE A 252 5.31 41.79 -9.07
N VAL A 253 5.26 40.99 -8.00
CA VAL A 253 5.08 39.53 -8.09
C VAL A 253 3.81 39.15 -7.31
N GLN A 254 2.99 38.28 -7.90
CA GLN A 254 1.77 37.76 -7.27
C GLN A 254 1.96 36.35 -6.74
N LEU A 255 2.75 35.54 -7.46
CA LEU A 255 3.01 34.15 -7.15
C LEU A 255 4.52 33.93 -7.03
N PRO A 256 5.00 33.17 -6.02
CA PRO A 256 6.42 32.86 -5.88
C PRO A 256 7.08 32.37 -7.17
N ASP A 257 6.41 31.52 -7.95
CA ASP A 257 6.93 30.87 -9.15
C ASP A 257 7.19 31.80 -10.33
N GLN A 258 6.67 33.03 -10.30
CA GLN A 258 6.93 34.03 -11.34
C GLN A 258 8.38 34.52 -11.37
N ALA A 259 9.16 34.28 -10.31
CA ALA A 259 10.53 34.76 -10.18
C ALA A 259 11.54 33.64 -9.91
N LEU A 260 12.69 33.72 -10.56
CA LEU A 260 13.77 32.75 -10.46
C LEU A 260 15.15 33.44 -10.42
N ILE A 261 16.15 32.73 -9.89
CA ILE A 261 17.56 33.12 -9.98
C ILE A 261 18.37 32.13 -10.82
N ALA A 262 19.16 32.65 -11.77
CA ALA A 262 19.92 31.86 -12.73
C ALA A 262 21.33 32.42 -12.98
N SER A 263 22.18 31.60 -13.61
CA SER A 263 23.57 31.99 -13.92
C SER A 263 23.65 33.04 -15.03
N SER A 264 24.63 33.94 -14.93
CA SER A 264 25.05 34.87 -15.99
C SER A 264 26.24 34.31 -16.79
N ASN A 265 26.58 34.98 -17.90
CA ASN A 265 27.83 34.74 -18.66
C ASN A 265 29.05 35.39 -17.99
N VAL A 266 28.82 36.31 -17.04
CA VAL A 266 29.88 36.97 -16.28
C VAL A 266 30.16 36.15 -15.02
N GLN A 267 31.42 35.81 -14.79
CA GLN A 267 31.85 35.04 -13.63
C GLN A 267 31.46 35.76 -12.33
N GLY A 268 30.85 35.03 -11.38
CA GLY A 268 30.42 35.57 -10.08
C GLY A 268 29.16 36.46 -10.13
N GLN A 269 28.51 36.62 -11.28
CA GLN A 269 27.28 37.40 -11.44
C GLN A 269 26.05 36.48 -11.58
N ALA A 270 25.04 36.72 -10.75
CA ALA A 270 23.72 36.08 -10.92
C ALA A 270 22.75 37.01 -11.66
N LYS A 271 21.70 36.44 -12.26
CA LYS A 271 20.56 37.20 -12.78
C LYS A 271 19.29 36.75 -12.09
N ALA A 272 18.57 37.70 -11.50
CA ALA A 272 17.17 37.50 -11.12
C ALA A 272 16.31 37.76 -12.35
N ILE A 273 15.34 36.89 -12.59
CA ILE A 273 14.37 36.99 -13.68
C ILE A 273 12.96 36.86 -13.13
N TRP A 274 12.02 37.62 -13.67
CA TRP A 274 10.60 37.49 -13.32
C TRP A 274 9.68 37.88 -14.46
N THR A 275 8.45 37.40 -14.45
CA THR A 275 7.41 37.87 -15.37
C THR A 275 6.67 39.08 -14.81
N GLU A 276 6.51 40.12 -15.62
CA GLU A 276 5.77 41.32 -15.25
C GLU A 276 5.19 42.00 -16.49
N HIS A 277 3.89 42.32 -16.47
CA HIS A 277 3.19 43.02 -17.56
C HIS A 277 3.43 42.36 -18.96
N GLY A 278 3.44 41.03 -19.01
CA GLY A 278 3.61 40.30 -20.27
C GLY A 278 5.05 40.25 -20.80
N ARG A 279 6.04 40.62 -20.00
CA ARG A 279 7.47 40.56 -20.34
C ARG A 279 8.26 39.82 -19.29
N ILE A 280 9.35 39.19 -19.72
CA ILE A 280 10.36 38.65 -18.79
C ILE A 280 11.35 39.77 -18.50
N ARG A 281 11.35 40.25 -17.26
CA ARG A 281 12.30 41.24 -16.76
C ARG A 281 13.51 40.55 -16.13
N THR A 282 14.65 41.21 -16.19
CA THR A 282 15.90 40.72 -15.62
C THR A 282 16.67 41.82 -14.94
N VAL A 283 17.34 41.45 -13.86
CA VAL A 283 18.25 42.30 -13.09
C VAL A 283 19.52 41.52 -12.81
N SER A 284 20.67 42.12 -13.08
CA SER A 284 21.98 41.53 -12.77
C SER A 284 22.37 41.84 -11.34
N ILE A 285 22.76 40.80 -10.61
CA ILE A 285 23.23 40.85 -9.22
C ILE A 285 24.73 40.60 -9.26
N GLN A 286 25.50 41.63 -8.92
CA GLN A 286 26.96 41.54 -8.92
C GLN A 286 27.46 40.76 -7.70
N GLU A 287 28.72 40.30 -7.75
CA GLU A 287 29.33 39.53 -6.66
C GLU A 287 29.43 40.31 -5.33
N ASN A 288 29.46 41.64 -5.40
CA ASN A 288 29.44 42.55 -4.24
C ASN A 288 28.02 42.84 -3.69
N GLY A 289 26.99 42.18 -4.21
CA GLY A 289 25.59 42.39 -3.82
C GLY A 289 24.91 43.60 -4.46
N SER A 290 25.62 44.42 -5.26
CA SER A 290 24.99 45.55 -5.96
C SER A 290 24.06 45.08 -7.08
N ILE A 291 22.93 45.79 -7.21
CA ILE A 291 21.87 45.49 -8.17
C ILE A 291 22.02 46.40 -9.40
N GLY A 292 22.03 45.80 -10.59
CA GLY A 292 22.00 46.53 -11.86
C GLY A 292 20.62 47.10 -12.20
N ALA A 293 20.53 47.83 -13.32
CA ALA A 293 19.24 48.33 -13.80
C ALA A 293 18.32 47.20 -14.28
N THR A 294 17.01 47.34 -14.04
CA THR A 294 15.97 46.46 -14.61
C THR A 294 15.96 46.58 -16.12
N LYS A 295 16.05 45.45 -16.80
CA LYS A 295 16.01 45.34 -18.27
C LYS A 295 14.96 44.31 -18.68
N ASP A 296 14.42 44.46 -19.88
CA ASP A 296 13.69 43.37 -20.52
C ASP A 296 14.71 42.34 -21.02
N LEU A 297 14.47 41.05 -20.74
CA LEU A 297 15.36 39.98 -21.21
C LEU A 297 15.46 39.97 -22.74
N MET A 298 14.35 40.30 -23.41
CA MET A 298 14.27 40.46 -24.85
C MET A 298 13.66 41.83 -25.20
N PRO A 299 14.50 42.86 -25.43
CA PRO A 299 14.03 44.21 -25.74
C PRO A 299 13.51 44.32 -27.19
N GLY A 300 12.25 44.75 -27.39
CA GLY A 300 11.66 44.97 -28.72
C GLY A 300 10.12 44.88 -28.76
N LYS A 301 9.51 44.93 -29.96
CA LYS A 301 8.10 44.57 -30.22
C LYS A 301 7.94 43.04 -30.26
N GLY A 302 8.38 42.36 -29.21
CA GLY A 302 8.39 40.90 -29.09
C GLY A 302 7.15 40.34 -28.38
N LYS A 303 6.94 39.03 -28.56
CA LYS A 303 5.82 38.20 -28.04
C LYS A 303 5.57 38.44 -26.54
N VAL A 304 4.30 38.34 -26.12
CA VAL A 304 3.87 38.48 -24.73
C VAL A 304 4.13 37.15 -23.99
N TYR A 305 4.80 37.20 -22.84
CA TYR A 305 5.08 36.04 -21.98
C TYR A 305 4.22 36.06 -20.72
N ASP A 306 3.59 34.93 -20.42
CA ASP A 306 2.73 34.76 -19.25
C ASP A 306 3.52 34.24 -18.04
N SER A 307 4.40 33.26 -18.26
CA SER A 307 5.14 32.59 -17.19
C SER A 307 6.51 32.06 -17.63
N ILE A 308 7.37 31.79 -16.65
CA ILE A 308 8.66 31.10 -16.82
C ILE A 308 8.51 29.71 -16.22
N ILE A 309 9.01 28.69 -16.91
CA ILE A 309 9.01 27.30 -16.44
C ILE A 309 10.45 26.92 -16.09
N ASP A 310 10.67 26.50 -14.85
CA ASP A 310 11.94 25.94 -14.39
C ASP A 310 11.94 24.42 -14.62
N VAL A 311 12.87 23.95 -15.44
CA VAL A 311 13.10 22.52 -15.72
C VAL A 311 14.41 22.01 -15.10
N GLY A 312 14.96 22.73 -14.11
CA GLY A 312 16.11 22.28 -13.31
C GLY A 312 17.48 22.58 -13.93
N VAL A 313 17.57 23.44 -14.94
CA VAL A 313 18.83 23.83 -15.62
C VAL A 313 19.20 25.31 -15.47
N ARG A 314 18.64 26.00 -14.47
CA ARG A 314 18.92 27.41 -14.17
C ARG A 314 20.41 27.70 -13.86
N SER A 315 21.14 26.72 -13.32
CA SER A 315 22.59 26.82 -13.07
C SER A 315 23.41 26.91 -14.37
N LYS A 316 22.86 26.44 -15.49
CA LYS A 316 23.43 26.61 -16.84
C LYS A 316 22.90 27.86 -17.56
N GLY A 317 22.08 28.66 -16.90
CA GLY A 317 21.54 29.91 -17.44
C GLY A 317 20.42 29.71 -18.48
N ILE A 318 19.73 28.57 -18.47
CA ILE A 318 18.65 28.25 -19.43
C ILE A 318 17.33 28.11 -18.69
N VAL A 319 16.26 28.68 -19.26
CA VAL A 319 14.86 28.54 -18.79
C VAL A 319 13.91 28.49 -19.98
N LEU A 320 12.66 28.10 -19.72
CA LEU A 320 11.60 28.09 -20.71
C LEU A 320 10.65 29.27 -20.49
N GLY A 321 10.35 30.03 -21.54
CA GLY A 321 9.37 31.11 -21.52
C GLY A 321 8.07 30.69 -22.17
N ARG A 322 6.97 30.66 -21.42
CA ARG A 322 5.62 30.38 -21.95
C ARG A 322 4.98 31.69 -22.41
N ARG A 323 4.65 31.75 -23.71
CA ARG A 323 3.96 32.85 -24.41
C ARG A 323 2.48 32.88 -24.03
N SER A 324 1.82 33.99 -24.31
CA SER A 324 0.37 34.20 -24.09
C SER A 324 -0.55 33.32 -24.95
N ASP A 325 -0.03 32.76 -26.05
CA ASP A 325 -0.73 31.76 -26.87
C ASP A 325 -0.39 30.32 -26.46
N GLY A 326 0.35 30.14 -25.36
CA GLY A 326 0.79 28.85 -24.84
C GLY A 326 2.10 28.34 -25.46
N GLY A 327 2.61 28.95 -26.53
CA GLY A 327 3.87 28.54 -27.15
C GLY A 327 5.06 28.68 -26.18
N VAL A 328 6.05 27.80 -26.29
CA VAL A 328 7.20 27.75 -25.36
C VAL A 328 8.51 27.94 -26.10
N ASP A 329 9.21 29.01 -25.74
CA ASP A 329 10.54 29.34 -26.23
C ASP A 329 11.62 28.87 -25.23
N VAL A 330 12.74 28.37 -25.74
CA VAL A 330 13.95 28.08 -24.95
C VAL A 330 14.81 29.34 -24.89
N LEU A 331 15.07 29.85 -23.68
CA LEU A 331 15.70 31.15 -23.47
C LEU A 331 17.06 31.01 -22.78
N SER A 332 18.06 31.73 -23.31
CA SER A 332 19.36 31.93 -22.67
C SER A 332 19.31 33.18 -21.80
N ILE A 333 19.36 33.00 -20.49
CA ILE A 333 19.41 34.12 -19.51
C ILE A 333 20.78 34.78 -19.56
N ALA A 334 21.82 33.97 -19.77
CA ALA A 334 23.19 34.43 -19.78
C ALA A 334 23.43 35.42 -20.94
N GLU A 335 22.96 35.08 -22.14
CA GLU A 335 23.08 35.92 -23.34
C GLU A 335 21.92 36.89 -23.56
N GLY A 336 20.76 36.66 -22.93
CA GLY A 336 19.56 37.46 -23.16
C GLY A 336 18.96 37.27 -24.56
N LYS A 337 18.93 36.02 -25.05
CA LYS A 337 18.43 35.69 -26.39
C LYS A 337 17.58 34.42 -26.37
N LYS A 338 16.69 34.30 -27.35
CA LYS A 338 16.01 33.04 -27.67
C LYS A 338 17.00 32.09 -28.35
N ILE A 339 17.07 30.86 -27.86
CA ILE A 339 17.89 29.78 -28.44
C ILE A 339 17.09 29.10 -29.54
N ASP A 340 15.91 28.57 -29.19
CA ASP A 340 15.02 27.84 -30.10
C ASP A 340 13.57 27.86 -29.59
N GLU A 341 12.64 27.24 -30.32
CA GLU A 341 11.22 27.11 -29.96
C GLU A 341 10.71 25.69 -30.19
N PHE A 342 9.88 25.22 -29.28
CA PHE A 342 9.16 23.96 -29.50
C PHE A 342 8.06 24.19 -30.54
N GLU A 343 8.27 23.66 -31.74
CA GLU A 343 7.28 23.72 -32.82
C GLU A 343 5.90 23.22 -32.35
N LEU A 344 4.83 23.92 -32.71
CA LEU A 344 3.46 23.57 -32.33
C LEU A 344 3.23 23.48 -30.81
N SER A 345 3.96 24.25 -30.01
CA SER A 345 3.75 24.37 -28.56
C SER A 345 2.58 25.25 -28.16
N GLU A 346 2.04 26.02 -29.10
CA GLU A 346 0.87 26.87 -28.90
C GLU A 346 -0.36 26.02 -28.51
N THR A 347 -1.17 26.58 -27.61
CA THR A 347 -2.40 25.98 -27.09
C THR A 347 -3.32 25.64 -28.26
N SER A 348 -3.73 24.38 -28.34
CA SER A 348 -4.57 23.88 -29.43
C SER A 348 -5.52 22.81 -28.90
N PRO A 349 -6.77 22.76 -29.38
CA PRO A 349 -7.71 21.69 -29.02
C PRO A 349 -7.26 20.30 -29.54
N ASP A 350 -6.31 20.26 -30.49
CA ASP A 350 -5.80 19.03 -31.09
C ASP A 350 -4.73 18.32 -30.24
N ARG A 351 -4.29 18.93 -29.13
CA ARG A 351 -3.19 18.44 -28.27
C ARG A 351 -3.49 18.64 -26.79
N SER A 352 -2.96 17.76 -25.95
CA SER A 352 -2.94 17.98 -24.50
C SER A 352 -2.00 19.12 -24.12
N GLU A 353 -2.07 19.55 -22.86
CA GLU A 353 -0.99 20.33 -22.26
C GLU A 353 0.36 19.59 -22.42
N SER A 354 1.40 20.38 -22.64
CA SER A 354 2.75 19.88 -22.87
C SER A 354 3.52 19.81 -21.56
N VAL A 355 4.16 18.66 -21.34
CA VAL A 355 5.02 18.39 -20.21
C VAL A 355 6.47 18.65 -20.61
N TYR A 356 7.21 19.41 -19.80
CA TYR A 356 8.59 19.78 -20.07
C TYR A 356 9.53 19.22 -19.02
N SER A 357 10.71 18.79 -19.45
CA SER A 357 11.79 18.33 -18.57
C SER A 357 13.14 18.63 -19.18
N ALA A 358 14.20 18.57 -18.38
CA ALA A 358 15.55 18.69 -18.88
C ALA A 358 16.53 17.79 -18.12
N ALA A 359 17.65 17.49 -18.76
CA ALA A 359 18.78 16.78 -18.18
C ALA A 359 20.08 17.55 -18.46
N HIS A 360 20.98 17.55 -17.47
CA HIS A 360 22.33 18.11 -17.64
C HIS A 360 23.18 17.13 -18.46
N THR A 361 23.89 17.66 -19.47
CA THR A 361 24.97 16.92 -20.14
C THR A 361 26.33 17.47 -19.68
N ALA A 362 27.43 16.82 -20.05
CA ALA A 362 28.77 17.21 -19.59
C ALA A 362 29.11 18.70 -19.89
N ARG A 363 28.62 19.24 -21.02
CA ARG A 363 28.90 20.62 -21.46
C ARG A 363 27.65 21.44 -21.79
N GLY A 364 26.47 20.82 -21.74
CA GLY A 364 25.25 21.37 -22.28
C GLY A 364 24.00 20.89 -21.54
N VAL A 365 22.86 20.92 -22.23
CA VAL A 365 21.57 20.46 -21.71
C VAL A 365 20.76 19.76 -22.79
N LEU A 366 19.96 18.80 -22.36
CA LEU A 366 18.89 18.18 -23.16
C LEU A 366 17.57 18.64 -22.58
N ILE A 367 16.71 19.24 -23.40
CA ILE A 367 15.38 19.70 -22.98
C ILE A 367 14.35 18.94 -23.79
N ASN A 368 13.35 18.39 -23.13
CA ASN A 368 12.35 17.56 -23.76
C ASN A 368 10.94 18.11 -23.49
N ARG A 369 10.09 17.93 -24.49
CA ARG A 369 8.67 18.22 -24.46
C ARG A 369 7.91 16.96 -24.83
N VAL A 370 6.90 16.59 -24.03
CA VAL A 370 5.99 15.49 -24.34
C VAL A 370 4.55 15.97 -24.30
N TYR A 371 3.74 15.53 -25.25
CA TYR A 371 2.30 15.79 -25.27
C TYR A 371 1.55 14.66 -25.96
N TRP A 372 0.24 14.61 -25.75
CA TRP A 372 -0.66 13.71 -26.46
C TRP A 372 -1.32 14.44 -27.64
N SER A 373 -1.33 13.83 -28.83
CA SER A 373 -2.07 14.32 -29.99
C SER A 373 -3.41 13.62 -30.11
N PHE A 374 -4.51 14.37 -30.00
CA PHE A 374 -5.86 13.81 -30.12
C PHE A 374 -6.19 13.38 -31.56
N ASN A 375 -5.71 14.12 -32.57
CA ASN A 375 -5.99 13.82 -33.97
C ASN A 375 -5.27 12.56 -34.48
N MET A 376 -4.05 12.32 -33.98
CA MET A 376 -3.25 11.15 -34.39
C MET A 376 -3.38 9.97 -33.42
N ALA A 377 -3.98 10.18 -32.23
CA ALA A 377 -4.04 9.20 -31.15
C ALA A 377 -2.66 8.61 -30.78
N VAL A 378 -1.63 9.47 -30.71
CA VAL A 378 -0.25 9.08 -30.33
C VAL A 378 0.34 10.08 -29.34
N GLY A 379 1.25 9.60 -28.50
CA GLY A 379 2.16 10.44 -27.74
C GLY A 379 3.27 10.95 -28.65
N ALA A 380 3.66 12.21 -28.48
CA ALA A 380 4.74 12.82 -29.23
C ALA A 380 5.78 13.39 -28.26
N ALA A 381 7.06 13.16 -28.56
CA ALA A 381 8.19 13.72 -27.85
C ALA A 381 9.03 14.57 -28.81
N GLN A 382 9.40 15.76 -28.37
CA GLN A 382 10.29 16.68 -29.07
C GLN A 382 11.43 17.05 -28.13
N THR A 383 12.66 16.87 -28.59
CA THR A 383 13.88 17.11 -27.81
C THR A 383 14.72 18.17 -28.49
N ILE A 384 15.17 19.14 -27.70
CA ILE A 384 16.12 20.18 -28.09
C ILE A 384 17.42 19.89 -27.33
N HIS A 385 18.45 19.46 -28.06
CA HIS A 385 19.78 19.21 -27.52
C HIS A 385 20.66 20.43 -27.77
N ILE A 386 21.20 21.00 -26.69
CA ILE A 386 22.21 22.04 -26.71
C ILE A 386 23.51 21.39 -26.25
N PRO A 387 24.41 20.95 -27.17
CA PRO A 387 25.59 20.17 -26.79
C PRO A 387 26.60 20.97 -25.96
N ASN A 388 26.66 22.28 -26.18
CA ASN A 388 27.52 23.20 -25.45
C ASN A 388 26.79 24.54 -25.27
N ILE A 389 26.65 25.00 -24.03
CA ILE A 389 25.98 26.27 -23.69
C ILE A 389 26.69 27.49 -24.32
N GLN A 390 27.98 27.37 -24.63
CA GLN A 390 28.74 28.42 -25.28
C GLN A 390 28.63 28.40 -26.82
N SER A 391 28.08 27.33 -27.40
CA SER A 391 27.85 27.23 -28.84
C SER A 391 26.44 27.70 -29.21
N THR A 392 26.26 28.10 -30.47
CA THR A 392 24.94 28.34 -31.07
C THR A 392 24.31 27.09 -31.67
N ASP A 393 25.02 25.95 -31.63
CA ASP A 393 24.54 24.70 -32.23
C ASP A 393 23.40 24.10 -31.40
N VAL A 394 22.27 23.86 -32.06
CA VAL A 394 21.08 23.23 -31.49
C VAL A 394 20.67 22.08 -32.39
N ILE A 395 20.41 20.92 -31.80
CA ILE A 395 19.93 19.74 -32.52
C ILE A 395 18.52 19.43 -32.02
N THR A 396 17.55 19.49 -32.92
CA THR A 396 16.16 19.19 -32.61
C THR A 396 15.80 17.82 -33.18
N SER A 397 15.30 16.94 -32.32
CA SER A 397 14.84 15.60 -32.69
C SER A 397 13.46 15.34 -32.10
N GLY A 398 12.77 14.31 -32.59
CA GLY A 398 11.46 13.95 -32.05
C GLY A 398 10.99 12.60 -32.56
N PHE A 399 10.10 11.99 -31.78
CA PHE A 399 9.48 10.72 -32.13
C PHE A 399 8.08 10.60 -31.55
N THR A 400 7.29 9.71 -32.13
CA THR A 400 5.98 9.34 -31.61
C THR A 400 6.01 7.97 -30.97
N PHE A 401 5.09 7.73 -30.05
CA PHE A 401 4.93 6.46 -29.36
C PHE A 401 3.45 6.16 -29.10
N ASN A 402 3.12 4.88 -29.04
CA ASN A 402 1.78 4.42 -28.70
C ASN A 402 1.57 4.56 -27.19
N TYR A 403 0.44 5.11 -26.78
CA TYR A 403 0.09 5.28 -25.38
C TYR A 403 -1.42 5.14 -25.18
N ASP A 404 -1.82 4.42 -24.14
CA ASP A 404 -3.23 4.22 -23.79
C ASP A 404 -3.63 5.19 -22.68
N THR A 405 -4.24 6.31 -23.07
CA THR A 405 -4.74 7.34 -22.14
C THR A 405 -5.87 6.82 -21.27
N ILE A 406 -6.65 5.84 -21.73
CA ILE A 406 -7.77 5.28 -20.98
C ILE A 406 -7.23 4.40 -19.86
N ALA A 407 -6.25 3.54 -20.13
CA ALA A 407 -5.67 2.63 -19.13
C ALA A 407 -4.75 3.34 -18.12
N HIS A 408 -3.95 4.31 -18.57
CA HIS A 408 -2.88 4.91 -17.78
C HIS A 408 -3.10 6.38 -17.41
N GLY A 409 -4.15 7.03 -17.90
CA GLY A 409 -4.47 8.42 -17.60
C GLY A 409 -3.65 9.41 -18.44
N VAL A 410 -3.61 10.67 -18.03
CA VAL A 410 -2.85 11.73 -18.70
C VAL A 410 -1.37 11.71 -18.31
N LEU A 411 -0.54 12.31 -19.15
CA LEU A 411 0.90 12.47 -18.92
C LEU A 411 1.13 13.63 -17.94
N LEU A 412 1.81 13.37 -16.83
CA LEU A 412 2.09 14.42 -15.83
C LEU A 412 3.56 14.85 -15.81
N HIS A 413 4.48 13.91 -16.04
CA HIS A 413 5.92 14.17 -16.11
C HIS A 413 6.60 13.22 -17.10
N ALA A 414 7.70 13.64 -17.70
CA ALA A 414 8.49 12.82 -18.63
C ALA A 414 9.97 13.05 -18.40
N ALA A 415 10.63 12.23 -17.57
CA ALA A 415 12.07 12.33 -17.36
C ALA A 415 12.84 11.96 -18.64
N VAL A 416 13.87 12.73 -18.98
CA VAL A 416 14.70 12.56 -20.17
C VAL A 416 16.10 12.11 -19.79
N SER A 417 16.70 11.23 -20.58
CA SER A 417 18.09 10.80 -20.35
C SER A 417 19.08 11.90 -20.70
N SER A 418 20.20 11.97 -19.97
CA SER A 418 21.34 12.86 -20.29
C SER A 418 22.18 12.39 -21.49
N PHE A 419 21.86 11.22 -22.03
CA PHE A 419 22.51 10.57 -23.16
C PHE A 419 21.49 10.25 -24.26
N LEU A 420 22.00 10.06 -25.48
CA LEU A 420 21.22 9.71 -26.66
C LEU A 420 21.60 8.30 -27.14
N ASP A 421 20.66 7.62 -27.78
CA ASP A 421 20.90 6.33 -28.42
C ASP A 421 21.60 6.47 -29.79
N ASP A 422 21.86 5.34 -30.47
CA ASP A 422 22.48 5.31 -31.80
C ASP A 422 21.69 6.10 -32.87
N LYS A 423 20.39 6.33 -32.63
CA LYS A 423 19.49 7.10 -33.50
C LYS A 423 19.38 8.56 -33.08
N GLN A 424 20.20 9.02 -32.14
CA GLN A 424 20.17 10.37 -31.58
C GLN A 424 18.85 10.72 -30.87
N LEU A 425 18.19 9.72 -30.28
CA LEU A 425 16.96 9.88 -29.49
C LEU A 425 17.25 9.64 -28.00
N PRO A 426 16.65 10.43 -27.09
CA PRO A 426 16.76 10.15 -25.66
C PRO A 426 15.80 9.03 -25.25
N THR A 427 16.12 8.38 -24.14
CA THR A 427 15.18 7.51 -23.42
C THR A 427 14.25 8.36 -22.55
N LEU A 428 12.97 8.04 -22.54
CA LEU A 428 11.97 8.74 -21.74
C LEU A 428 11.38 7.84 -20.66
N VAL A 429 11.12 8.41 -19.49
CA VAL A 429 10.36 7.76 -18.41
C VAL A 429 9.17 8.64 -18.07
N LEU A 430 7.98 8.14 -18.41
CA LEU A 430 6.71 8.81 -18.20
C LEU A 430 6.16 8.52 -16.80
N THR A 431 5.65 9.55 -16.15
CA THR A 431 4.81 9.45 -14.95
C THR A 431 3.41 9.89 -15.30
N THR A 432 2.42 9.06 -14.99
CA THR A 432 1.03 9.27 -15.40
C THR A 432 0.11 9.58 -14.22
N SER A 433 -1.07 10.15 -14.50
CA SER A 433 -2.06 10.50 -13.48
C SER A 433 -2.70 9.30 -12.77
N ASN A 434 -2.67 8.12 -13.38
CA ASN A 434 -3.05 6.87 -12.70
C ASN A 434 -1.93 6.28 -11.83
N GLY A 435 -0.79 6.96 -11.69
CA GLY A 435 0.35 6.48 -10.91
C GLY A 435 1.11 5.35 -11.60
N ALA A 436 1.10 5.27 -12.93
CA ALA A 436 1.98 4.37 -13.65
C ALA A 436 3.32 5.06 -13.96
N ILE A 437 4.41 4.29 -13.90
CA ILE A 437 5.73 4.69 -14.39
C ILE A 437 6.02 3.83 -15.63
N GLN A 438 6.35 4.47 -16.74
CA GLN A 438 6.56 3.75 -18.01
C GLN A 438 7.81 4.22 -18.71
N ARG A 439 8.65 3.28 -19.13
CA ARG A 439 9.76 3.57 -20.03
C ARG A 439 9.27 3.59 -21.47
N MET A 440 9.56 4.67 -22.19
CA MET A 440 9.21 4.83 -23.61
C MET A 440 10.45 4.91 -24.48
N ASN A 441 10.43 4.12 -25.55
CA ASN A 441 11.36 4.18 -26.66
C ASN A 441 10.57 4.44 -27.96
N LEU A 442 11.29 4.67 -29.07
CA LEU A 442 10.69 4.74 -30.40
C LEU A 442 9.83 3.49 -30.68
N ASN A 443 8.53 3.70 -30.95
CA ASN A 443 7.55 2.70 -31.38
C ASN A 443 7.26 1.52 -30.42
N SER A 444 7.79 1.49 -29.19
CA SER A 444 7.40 0.46 -28.22
C SER A 444 7.55 0.93 -26.76
N PRO A 445 6.57 0.64 -25.89
CA PRO A 445 6.75 0.77 -24.45
C PRO A 445 7.74 -0.30 -23.98
N GLY A 446 8.74 0.09 -23.18
CA GLY A 446 9.73 -0.83 -22.64
C GLY A 446 9.15 -1.67 -21.52
N TRP A 447 8.79 -1.03 -20.42
CA TRP A 447 8.14 -1.66 -19.26
C TRP A 447 7.15 -0.69 -18.62
N VAL A 448 6.17 -1.25 -17.90
CA VAL A 448 5.13 -0.52 -17.19
C VAL A 448 5.10 -0.98 -15.74
N ARG A 449 5.13 -0.02 -14.83
CA ARG A 449 5.09 -0.26 -13.39
C ARG A 449 3.90 0.46 -12.78
N GLU A 450 2.98 -0.31 -12.21
CA GLU A 450 1.69 0.19 -11.69
C GLU A 450 1.81 0.53 -10.20
N GLU A 451 2.24 1.76 -9.89
CA GLU A 451 2.42 2.24 -8.52
C GLU A 451 1.12 2.68 -7.83
N SER A 452 -0.01 2.66 -8.55
CA SER A 452 -1.35 2.84 -7.95
C SER A 452 -1.70 1.72 -6.95
N LEU A 453 -1.11 0.54 -7.10
CA LEU A 453 -1.28 -0.59 -6.18
C LEU A 453 -0.75 -0.31 -4.76
N ALA A 454 0.06 0.74 -4.56
CA ALA A 454 0.50 1.18 -3.24
C ALA A 454 -0.58 1.98 -2.47
N ASP A 455 -1.72 2.28 -3.11
CA ASP A 455 -2.85 3.00 -2.50
C ASP A 455 -4.16 2.23 -2.64
N ILE A 456 -4.13 0.96 -2.23
CA ILE A 456 -5.31 0.11 -2.19
C ILE A 456 -6.27 0.55 -1.07
N ARG A 457 -7.53 0.84 -1.43
CA ARG A 457 -8.62 1.16 -0.50
C ARG A 457 -9.46 -0.05 -0.12
N GLY A 458 -9.54 -1.05 -0.98
CA GLY A 458 -10.30 -2.27 -0.71
C GLY A 458 -9.83 -3.46 -1.53
N VAL A 459 -9.84 -4.64 -0.93
CA VAL A 459 -9.48 -5.91 -1.57
C VAL A 459 -10.47 -7.00 -1.19
N ARG A 460 -10.85 -7.85 -2.15
CA ARG A 460 -11.65 -9.05 -1.94
C ARG A 460 -11.03 -10.26 -2.61
N PHE A 461 -11.05 -11.39 -1.90
CA PHE A 461 -10.80 -12.70 -2.47
C PHE A 461 -12.09 -13.17 -3.15
N ILE A 462 -11.98 -13.56 -4.41
CA ILE A 462 -13.09 -14.06 -5.21
C ILE A 462 -12.85 -15.54 -5.50
N GLU A 463 -13.83 -16.37 -5.13
CA GLU A 463 -13.81 -17.80 -5.42
C GLU A 463 -13.94 -18.05 -6.92
N LEU A 464 -13.22 -19.06 -7.40
CA LEU A 464 -13.29 -19.53 -8.78
C LEU A 464 -14.13 -20.82 -8.86
N GLY A 465 -14.79 -21.05 -10.00
CA GLY A 465 -15.57 -22.26 -10.26
C GLY A 465 -14.70 -23.45 -10.70
N GLU A 466 -15.22 -24.68 -10.57
CA GLU A 466 -14.55 -25.88 -11.13
C GLU A 466 -14.64 -25.87 -12.66
N PRO A 467 -13.57 -26.28 -13.37
CA PRO A 467 -13.56 -26.26 -14.83
C PRO A 467 -14.66 -27.14 -15.43
N GLU A 468 -14.84 -28.37 -14.93
CA GLU A 468 -15.85 -29.33 -15.43
C GLU A 468 -17.30 -28.90 -15.15
N VAL A 469 -17.53 -28.07 -14.12
CA VAL A 469 -18.85 -27.58 -13.73
C VAL A 469 -19.18 -26.26 -14.42
N GLU A 470 -18.20 -25.39 -14.65
CA GLU A 470 -18.40 -24.13 -15.39
C GLU A 470 -18.67 -24.39 -16.89
N GLU A 471 -18.02 -25.38 -17.51
CA GLU A 471 -18.24 -25.72 -18.93
C GLU A 471 -19.65 -26.30 -19.20
N VAL A 472 -20.26 -26.94 -18.19
CA VAL A 472 -21.55 -27.65 -18.30
C VAL A 472 -22.63 -27.01 -17.41
N ARG A 473 -22.37 -25.78 -16.93
CA ARG A 473 -23.12 -25.08 -15.87
C ARG A 473 -24.60 -24.90 -16.19
N GLU A 474 -24.90 -24.49 -17.43
CA GLU A 474 -26.28 -24.30 -17.90
C GLU A 474 -27.01 -25.64 -18.06
N VAL A 475 -26.29 -26.69 -18.44
CA VAL A 475 -26.87 -28.02 -18.64
C VAL A 475 -27.17 -28.70 -17.31
N LEU A 476 -26.31 -28.55 -16.29
CA LEU A 476 -26.49 -29.13 -14.96
C LEU A 476 -27.62 -28.47 -14.17
N ALA A 477 -27.90 -27.18 -14.40
CA ALA A 477 -28.93 -26.43 -13.67
C ALA A 477 -30.36 -26.96 -13.92
N GLU A 478 -30.61 -27.58 -15.08
CA GLU A 478 -31.93 -28.07 -15.51
C GLU A 478 -32.00 -29.60 -15.68
N GLU A 479 -30.93 -30.34 -15.32
CA GLU A 479 -30.80 -31.77 -15.61
C GLU A 479 -31.69 -32.66 -14.70
N GLY A 480 -32.66 -33.36 -15.30
CA GLY A 480 -33.43 -34.42 -14.63
C GLY A 480 -32.68 -35.76 -14.50
N PHE A 481 -33.24 -36.73 -13.76
CA PHE A 481 -32.62 -38.04 -13.52
C PHE A 481 -32.17 -38.78 -14.80
N VAL A 482 -33.00 -38.76 -15.85
CA VAL A 482 -32.71 -39.44 -17.12
C VAL A 482 -31.54 -38.78 -17.84
N GLY A 483 -31.50 -37.44 -17.88
CA GLY A 483 -30.37 -36.69 -18.46
C GLY A 483 -29.06 -37.05 -17.77
N ARG A 484 -29.08 -37.08 -16.43
CA ARG A 484 -27.93 -37.50 -15.62
C ARG A 484 -27.46 -38.91 -15.95
N LEU A 485 -28.38 -39.87 -16.05
CA LEU A 485 -28.03 -41.25 -16.36
C LEU A 485 -27.38 -41.37 -17.74
N THR A 486 -27.93 -40.68 -18.74
CA THR A 486 -27.35 -40.66 -20.09
C THR A 486 -25.97 -40.03 -20.13
N ARG A 487 -25.75 -38.93 -19.39
CA ARG A 487 -24.45 -38.28 -19.26
C ARG A 487 -23.44 -39.22 -18.60
N HIS A 488 -23.81 -39.84 -17.49
CA HIS A 488 -22.93 -40.80 -16.79
C HIS A 488 -22.55 -41.99 -17.69
N ILE A 489 -23.50 -42.54 -18.46
CA ILE A 489 -23.20 -43.62 -19.42
C ILE A 489 -22.26 -43.13 -20.52
N ALA A 490 -22.46 -41.90 -21.01
CA ALA A 490 -21.57 -41.29 -22.00
C ALA A 490 -20.16 -41.05 -21.44
N GLU A 491 -20.02 -40.69 -20.16
CA GLU A 491 -18.73 -40.47 -19.47
C GLU A 491 -17.96 -41.77 -19.17
N ILE A 492 -18.63 -42.93 -19.11
CA ILE A 492 -17.94 -44.23 -18.92
C ILE A 492 -16.90 -44.48 -20.02
N LYS A 493 -17.08 -43.92 -21.23
CA LYS A 493 -16.08 -44.02 -22.30
C LYS A 493 -14.70 -43.47 -21.90
N ASP A 494 -14.67 -42.50 -20.99
CA ASP A 494 -13.46 -41.82 -20.52
C ASP A 494 -12.83 -42.52 -19.30
N LEU A 495 -13.48 -43.55 -18.74
CA LEU A 495 -13.02 -44.30 -17.57
C LEU A 495 -11.61 -44.92 -17.74
N PRO A 496 -11.22 -45.52 -18.88
CA PRO A 496 -9.87 -46.05 -19.04
C PRO A 496 -8.80 -44.97 -18.94
N GLY A 497 -9.05 -43.81 -19.57
CA GLY A 497 -8.17 -42.64 -19.48
C GLY A 497 -8.11 -42.07 -18.08
N TYR A 498 -9.24 -42.07 -17.36
CA TYR A 498 -9.30 -41.71 -15.95
C TYR A 498 -8.46 -42.66 -15.07
N LEU A 499 -8.58 -43.98 -15.23
CA LEU A 499 -7.83 -44.96 -14.43
C LEU A 499 -6.30 -44.81 -14.59
N ILE A 500 -5.83 -44.56 -15.82
CA ILE A 500 -4.42 -44.30 -16.08
C ILE A 500 -3.98 -42.99 -15.39
N ARG A 501 -4.77 -41.92 -15.50
CA ARG A 501 -4.51 -40.64 -14.82
C ARG A 501 -4.55 -40.78 -13.30
N PHE A 502 -5.46 -41.59 -12.77
CA PHE A 502 -5.57 -41.90 -11.34
C PHE A 502 -4.33 -42.65 -10.84
N ALA A 503 -3.86 -43.68 -11.54
CA ALA A 503 -2.65 -44.41 -11.16
C ALA A 503 -1.41 -43.50 -11.19
N LYS A 504 -1.28 -42.64 -12.20
CA LYS A 504 -0.24 -41.61 -12.25
C LYS A 504 -0.37 -40.63 -11.09
N ARG A 505 -1.56 -40.11 -10.81
CA ARG A 505 -1.82 -39.18 -9.69
C ARG A 505 -1.53 -39.84 -8.34
N LEU A 506 -1.91 -41.09 -8.13
CA LEU A 506 -1.66 -41.80 -6.88
C LEU A 506 -0.16 -41.95 -6.59
N THR A 507 0.66 -42.18 -7.62
CA THR A 507 2.11 -42.37 -7.48
C THR A 507 2.90 -41.06 -7.48
N SER A 508 2.40 -39.99 -8.11
CA SER A 508 3.09 -38.69 -8.26
C SER A 508 2.52 -37.54 -7.42
N ALA A 509 1.29 -37.65 -6.91
CA ALA A 509 0.68 -36.58 -6.13
C ALA A 509 1.43 -36.39 -4.81
N SER A 510 1.67 -35.14 -4.48
CA SER A 510 2.26 -34.62 -3.25
C SER A 510 1.52 -33.31 -2.93
N TYR A 511 1.49 -32.90 -1.67
CA TYR A 511 1.13 -31.55 -1.22
C TYR A 511 1.87 -30.49 -2.05
N THR A 512 3.19 -30.62 -2.25
CA THR A 512 3.96 -29.74 -3.15
C THR A 512 3.45 -29.71 -4.59
N SER A 513 3.05 -30.84 -5.16
CA SER A 513 2.42 -30.85 -6.50
C SER A 513 1.04 -30.19 -6.54
N ALA A 514 0.29 -30.24 -5.44
CA ALA A 514 -1.03 -29.60 -5.34
C ALA A 514 -0.95 -28.07 -5.22
N ILE A 515 0.16 -27.57 -4.70
CA ILE A 515 0.42 -26.14 -4.50
C ILE A 515 1.05 -25.49 -5.75
N LYS A 516 1.70 -26.28 -6.61
CA LYS A 516 2.18 -25.85 -7.93
C LYS A 516 0.99 -25.72 -8.89
N ILE A 517 0.43 -24.52 -8.93
CA ILE A 517 -0.77 -24.22 -9.70
C ILE A 517 -0.40 -23.48 -10.98
N THR A 518 -1.16 -23.71 -12.04
CA THR A 518 -1.07 -22.95 -13.29
C THR A 518 -1.58 -21.53 -13.07
N PRO A 519 -0.81 -20.49 -13.42
CA PRO A 519 -1.27 -19.11 -13.28
C PRO A 519 -2.60 -18.85 -13.99
N LEU A 520 -3.42 -17.98 -13.39
CA LEU A 520 -4.65 -17.50 -14.01
C LEU A 520 -4.35 -16.66 -15.24
N ASN A 521 -5.26 -16.71 -16.20
CA ASN A 521 -5.29 -15.81 -17.34
C ASN A 521 -6.74 -15.40 -17.62
N SER A 522 -6.96 -14.39 -18.47
CA SER A 522 -8.29 -13.90 -18.85
C SER A 522 -9.20 -14.98 -19.44
N THR A 523 -8.64 -16.04 -20.03
CA THR A 523 -9.37 -17.20 -20.57
C THR A 523 -9.42 -18.41 -19.64
N HIS A 524 -8.61 -18.42 -18.57
CA HIS A 524 -8.48 -19.55 -17.65
C HIS A 524 -8.67 -19.04 -16.22
N LEU A 525 -9.94 -18.99 -15.81
CA LEU A 525 -10.41 -18.52 -14.49
C LEU A 525 -11.09 -19.68 -13.74
N HIS A 526 -10.33 -20.74 -13.50
CA HIS A 526 -10.82 -21.93 -12.81
C HIS A 526 -10.08 -22.14 -11.49
N ARG A 527 -10.78 -22.67 -10.49
CA ARG A 527 -10.15 -23.03 -9.22
C ARG A 527 -9.29 -24.29 -9.36
N ASP A 528 -8.31 -24.39 -8.47
CA ASP A 528 -7.65 -25.66 -8.17
C ASP A 528 -8.54 -26.55 -7.28
N GLN A 529 -8.12 -27.81 -7.10
CA GLN A 529 -8.87 -28.81 -6.33
C GLN A 529 -9.09 -28.43 -4.85
N PHE A 530 -8.15 -27.69 -4.25
CA PHE A 530 -8.17 -27.37 -2.81
C PHE A 530 -8.53 -25.90 -2.53
N GLY A 531 -8.80 -25.10 -3.56
CA GLY A 531 -9.17 -23.68 -3.44
C GLY A 531 -8.04 -22.81 -2.92
N PHE A 532 -6.79 -23.17 -3.23
CA PHE A 532 -5.63 -22.34 -2.95
C PHE A 532 -5.49 -21.18 -3.94
N GLN A 533 -6.02 -21.29 -5.16
CA GLN A 533 -6.01 -20.26 -6.17
C GLN A 533 -7.36 -19.55 -6.24
N LYS A 534 -7.30 -18.25 -5.98
CA LYS A 534 -8.41 -17.30 -6.04
C LYS A 534 -8.05 -16.09 -6.88
N LEU A 535 -9.07 -15.35 -7.33
CA LEU A 535 -8.89 -14.06 -7.98
C LEU A 535 -8.93 -12.96 -6.92
N LEU A 536 -7.87 -12.17 -6.83
CA LEU A 536 -7.76 -11.07 -5.87
C LEU A 536 -8.13 -9.75 -6.54
N VAL A 537 -9.32 -9.23 -6.25
CA VAL A 537 -9.75 -7.94 -6.82
C VAL A 537 -9.43 -6.81 -5.84
N ALA A 538 -8.57 -5.90 -6.27
CA ALA A 538 -8.14 -4.72 -5.54
C ALA A 538 -8.65 -3.45 -6.22
N VAL A 539 -9.14 -2.49 -5.42
CA VAL A 539 -9.48 -1.14 -5.88
C VAL A 539 -8.55 -0.13 -5.22
N THR A 540 -8.01 0.76 -6.04
CA THR A 540 -7.10 1.84 -5.62
C THR A 540 -7.87 3.13 -5.33
N GLY A 541 -7.27 4.06 -4.59
CA GLY A 541 -7.90 5.32 -4.19
C GLY A 541 -8.42 6.15 -5.36
N ASN A 542 -7.72 6.14 -6.50
CA ASN A 542 -8.09 6.89 -7.71
C ASN A 542 -9.12 6.18 -8.62
N GLY A 543 -9.66 5.03 -8.21
CA GLY A 543 -10.69 4.33 -8.98
C GLY A 543 -10.16 3.35 -10.04
N LYS A 544 -8.88 2.96 -9.99
CA LYS A 544 -8.34 1.85 -10.79
C LYS A 544 -8.52 0.52 -10.08
N LEU A 545 -9.10 -0.44 -10.79
CA LEU A 545 -9.30 -1.83 -10.37
C LEU A 545 -8.23 -2.73 -10.97
N PHE A 546 -7.78 -3.68 -10.17
CA PHE A 546 -6.89 -4.76 -10.58
C PHE A 546 -7.46 -6.09 -10.12
N ALA A 547 -7.52 -7.07 -11.01
CA ALA A 547 -7.63 -8.45 -10.62
C ALA A 547 -6.26 -9.11 -10.72
N LEU A 548 -5.76 -9.58 -9.58
CA LEU A 548 -4.48 -10.25 -9.45
C LEU A 548 -4.70 -11.73 -9.23
N ASP A 549 -3.85 -12.57 -9.82
CA ASP A 549 -3.80 -13.97 -9.45
C ASP A 549 -3.18 -14.12 -8.05
N SER A 550 -3.91 -14.74 -7.12
CA SER A 550 -3.38 -15.02 -5.79
C SER A 550 -2.19 -15.98 -5.78
N SER A 551 -1.93 -16.71 -6.86
CA SER A 551 -0.79 -17.64 -6.94
C SER A 551 0.57 -16.95 -7.12
N ASN A 552 0.61 -15.85 -7.89
CA ASN A 552 1.87 -15.19 -8.29
C ASN A 552 1.81 -13.64 -8.31
N GLY A 553 0.66 -13.04 -8.02
CA GLY A 553 0.47 -11.58 -8.02
C GLY A 553 0.40 -10.93 -9.41
N ALA A 554 0.36 -11.72 -10.49
CA ALA A 554 0.25 -11.21 -11.85
C ALA A 554 -1.13 -10.59 -12.10
N THR A 555 -1.17 -9.51 -12.87
CA THR A 555 -2.43 -8.85 -13.23
C THR A 555 -3.13 -9.62 -14.35
N VAL A 556 -4.32 -10.14 -14.04
CA VAL A 556 -5.19 -10.85 -14.99
C VAL A 556 -5.97 -9.85 -15.85
N TRP A 557 -6.52 -8.81 -15.22
CA TRP A 557 -7.13 -7.67 -15.89
C TRP A 557 -7.05 -6.41 -15.02
N SER A 558 -7.15 -5.25 -15.65
CA SER A 558 -7.27 -3.94 -14.98
C SER A 558 -8.31 -3.07 -15.66
N ARG A 559 -9.04 -2.26 -14.88
CA ARG A 559 -10.09 -1.34 -15.38
C ARG A 559 -10.09 -0.04 -14.61
N ASN A 560 -10.35 1.07 -15.29
CA ASN A 560 -10.57 2.36 -14.63
C ASN A 560 -12.07 2.62 -14.51
N LEU A 561 -12.49 3.12 -13.35
CA LEU A 561 -13.88 3.50 -13.10
C LEU A 561 -14.17 4.97 -13.42
N GLY A 562 -13.14 5.81 -13.50
CA GLY A 562 -13.26 7.24 -13.76
C GLY A 562 -12.01 7.79 -14.44
N LEU A 563 -12.10 9.04 -14.88
CA LEU A 563 -10.99 9.72 -15.54
C LEU A 563 -10.01 10.28 -14.52
N THR A 564 -8.76 10.45 -14.95
CA THR A 564 -7.75 11.17 -14.18
C THR A 564 -7.16 12.27 -15.04
N SER A 565 -7.05 13.46 -14.45
CA SER A 565 -6.54 14.67 -15.07
C SER A 565 -5.33 15.19 -14.31
N GLU A 566 -4.75 16.30 -14.78
CA GLU A 566 -3.68 17.00 -14.06
C GLU A 566 -4.12 17.52 -12.70
N LYS A 567 -5.41 17.84 -12.54
CA LYS A 567 -6.00 18.27 -11.26
C LYS A 567 -6.22 17.14 -10.27
N GLY A 568 -6.04 15.88 -10.71
CA GLY A 568 -6.24 14.68 -9.90
C GLY A 568 -7.28 13.73 -10.50
N ALA A 569 -7.63 12.73 -9.71
CA ALA A 569 -8.63 11.74 -10.08
C ALA A 569 -10.05 12.26 -9.88
N GLU A 570 -10.95 11.92 -10.80
CA GLU A 570 -12.37 12.23 -10.70
C GLU A 570 -13.04 11.46 -9.54
N LEU A 571 -12.50 10.29 -9.19
CA LEU A 571 -13.03 9.40 -8.16
C LEU A 571 -12.09 9.31 -6.95
N ASP A 572 -12.68 9.36 -5.75
CA ASP A 572 -12.07 8.91 -4.49
C ASP A 572 -12.87 7.74 -3.92
N VAL A 573 -12.25 6.57 -3.90
CA VAL A 573 -12.92 5.30 -3.54
C VAL A 573 -13.06 5.17 -2.02
N GLN A 574 -14.30 4.88 -1.59
CA GLN A 574 -14.68 4.75 -0.18
C GLN A 574 -14.72 3.29 0.27
N GLY A 575 -15.04 2.34 -0.61
CA GLY A 575 -15.03 0.91 -0.27
C GLY A 575 -15.35 -0.04 -1.42
N LEU A 576 -15.13 -1.33 -1.15
CA LEU A 576 -15.35 -2.46 -2.07
C LEU A 576 -16.05 -3.60 -1.31
N TRP A 577 -17.10 -4.18 -1.87
CA TRP A 577 -17.85 -5.30 -1.27
C TRP A 577 -18.12 -6.39 -2.30
N THR A 578 -18.07 -7.64 -1.87
CA THR A 578 -18.66 -8.75 -2.62
C THR A 578 -20.16 -8.73 -2.34
N VAL A 579 -20.97 -8.46 -3.36
CA VAL A 579 -22.44 -8.38 -3.24
C VAL A 579 -23.13 -9.60 -3.82
N ARG A 580 -22.41 -10.46 -4.54
CA ARG A 580 -22.91 -11.75 -5.00
C ARG A 580 -21.74 -12.70 -5.17
N ASP A 581 -21.82 -13.85 -4.53
CA ASP A 581 -20.86 -14.93 -4.73
C ASP A 581 -21.15 -15.69 -6.03
N GLY A 582 -20.17 -16.46 -6.51
CA GLY A 582 -20.29 -17.28 -7.73
C GLY A 582 -21.17 -18.52 -7.59
N GLU A 583 -21.88 -18.71 -6.48
CA GLU A 583 -22.68 -19.89 -6.21
C GLU A 583 -23.93 -19.99 -7.11
N GLY A 584 -24.31 -21.22 -7.48
CA GLY A 584 -25.58 -21.51 -8.13
C GLY A 584 -25.72 -21.02 -9.57
N GLY A 585 -24.63 -20.99 -10.35
CA GLY A 585 -24.74 -20.69 -11.78
C GLY A 585 -24.47 -19.23 -12.18
N ARG A 586 -24.26 -18.32 -11.23
CA ARG A 586 -24.14 -16.88 -11.48
C ARG A 586 -22.71 -16.35 -11.39
N GLU A 587 -22.40 -15.31 -12.16
CA GLU A 587 -21.12 -14.61 -12.07
C GLU A 587 -21.01 -13.85 -10.73
N PRO A 588 -19.85 -13.90 -10.05
CA PRO A 588 -19.61 -13.10 -8.86
C PRO A 588 -19.64 -11.61 -9.18
N MET A 589 -20.27 -10.83 -8.30
CA MET A 589 -20.48 -9.39 -8.49
C MET A 589 -19.92 -8.61 -7.30
N LEU A 590 -19.22 -7.54 -7.62
CA LEU A 590 -18.63 -6.60 -6.68
C LEU A 590 -19.37 -5.26 -6.74
N ALA A 591 -19.44 -4.57 -5.60
CA ALA A 591 -19.89 -3.19 -5.52
C ALA A 591 -18.74 -2.29 -5.08
N VAL A 592 -18.53 -1.18 -5.79
CA VAL A 592 -17.59 -0.12 -5.42
C VAL A 592 -18.37 1.15 -5.13
N LEU A 593 -18.09 1.79 -4.00
CA LEU A 593 -18.62 3.10 -3.64
C LEU A 593 -17.49 4.14 -3.76
N ALA A 594 -17.74 5.25 -4.43
CA ALA A 594 -16.78 6.32 -4.61
C ALA A 594 -17.47 7.70 -4.56
N THR A 595 -16.70 8.72 -4.22
CA THR A 595 -17.12 10.11 -4.42
C THR A 595 -16.56 10.61 -5.74
N LYS A 596 -17.44 11.11 -6.60
CA LYS A 596 -17.14 11.64 -7.92
C LYS A 596 -17.13 13.17 -7.87
N THR A 597 -16.03 13.78 -8.30
CA THR A 597 -15.86 15.24 -8.33
C THR A 597 -15.70 15.72 -9.77
N VAL A 598 -16.66 16.51 -10.26
CA VAL A 598 -16.67 17.10 -11.61
C VAL A 598 -17.04 18.57 -11.50
N ASP A 599 -16.20 19.48 -12.02
CA ASP A 599 -16.44 20.93 -12.02
C ASP A 599 -16.94 21.48 -10.66
N ASP A 600 -16.23 21.13 -9.59
CA ASP A 600 -16.52 21.44 -8.17
C ASP A 600 -17.79 20.79 -7.57
N SER A 601 -18.60 20.10 -8.38
CA SER A 601 -19.71 19.28 -7.88
C SER A 601 -19.19 17.94 -7.34
N VAL A 602 -19.60 17.60 -6.11
CA VAL A 602 -19.25 16.33 -5.46
C VAL A 602 -20.51 15.49 -5.31
N ALA A 603 -20.48 14.25 -5.80
CA ALA A 603 -21.59 13.31 -5.66
C ALA A 603 -21.10 11.92 -5.30
N THR A 604 -21.90 11.18 -4.53
CA THR A 604 -21.62 9.78 -4.20
C THR A 604 -22.16 8.88 -5.32
N VAL A 605 -21.28 8.05 -5.88
CA VAL A 605 -21.58 7.13 -6.98
C VAL A 605 -21.25 5.69 -6.59
N ALA A 606 -22.04 4.74 -7.10
CA ALA A 606 -21.81 3.32 -6.91
C ALA A 606 -21.74 2.56 -8.23
N PHE A 607 -20.88 1.53 -8.27
CA PHE A 607 -20.62 0.70 -9.44
C PHE A 607 -20.86 -0.77 -9.11
N HIS A 608 -21.42 -1.52 -10.06
CA HIS A 608 -21.43 -2.98 -10.01
C HIS A 608 -20.46 -3.53 -11.05
N ILE A 609 -19.58 -4.43 -10.62
CA ILE A 609 -18.50 -4.98 -11.44
C ILE A 609 -18.61 -6.50 -11.43
N ASP A 610 -18.54 -7.12 -12.60
CA ASP A 610 -18.28 -8.55 -12.73
C ASP A 610 -16.83 -8.82 -12.32
N ALA A 611 -16.65 -9.66 -11.30
CA ALA A 611 -15.33 -9.91 -10.74
C ALA A 611 -14.40 -10.69 -11.68
N TYR A 612 -14.93 -11.51 -12.59
CA TYR A 612 -14.12 -12.32 -13.51
C TYR A 612 -13.67 -11.52 -14.73
N THR A 613 -14.55 -10.70 -15.30
CA THR A 613 -14.25 -9.96 -16.54
C THR A 613 -13.83 -8.51 -16.33
N GLY A 614 -14.12 -7.96 -15.14
CA GLY A 614 -13.99 -6.53 -14.84
C GLY A 614 -15.05 -5.67 -15.55
N ARG A 615 -16.07 -6.27 -16.17
CA ARG A 615 -17.13 -5.51 -16.84
C ARG A 615 -17.96 -4.75 -15.82
N VAL A 616 -18.09 -3.44 -16.03
CA VAL A 616 -18.92 -2.58 -15.18
C VAL A 616 -20.34 -2.51 -15.75
N ALA A 617 -21.33 -2.71 -14.90
CA ALA A 617 -22.73 -2.61 -15.27
C ALA A 617 -23.20 -1.14 -15.30
N GLY A 618 -24.11 -0.82 -16.22
CA GLY A 618 -24.71 0.50 -16.34
C GLY A 618 -24.35 1.21 -17.65
N GLU A 619 -24.66 2.50 -17.70
CA GLU A 619 -24.37 3.36 -18.84
C GLU A 619 -22.87 3.68 -18.89
N VAL A 620 -22.36 3.79 -20.12
CA VAL A 620 -20.98 4.18 -20.40
C VAL A 620 -20.97 5.51 -21.12
N ASP A 621 -19.92 6.29 -20.86
CA ASP A 621 -19.65 7.51 -21.59
C ASP A 621 -19.45 7.20 -23.08
N PRO A 622 -20.09 7.93 -24.01
CA PRO A 622 -20.00 7.65 -25.44
C PRO A 622 -18.61 7.96 -26.03
N THR A 623 -17.80 8.79 -25.36
CA THR A 623 -16.49 9.24 -25.84
C THR A 623 -15.38 8.35 -25.31
N TYR A 624 -15.39 8.09 -23.99
CA TYR A 624 -14.31 7.35 -23.31
C TYR A 624 -14.64 5.89 -23.06
N HIS A 625 -15.91 5.48 -23.25
CA HIS A 625 -16.41 4.13 -22.94
C HIS A 625 -16.18 3.69 -21.49
N LEU A 626 -16.00 4.65 -20.58
CA LEU A 626 -15.91 4.43 -19.13
C LEU A 626 -17.31 4.45 -18.50
N SER A 627 -17.50 3.71 -17.42
CA SER A 627 -18.80 3.69 -16.73
C SER A 627 -19.08 5.02 -16.04
N LEU A 628 -20.31 5.53 -16.20
CA LEU A 628 -20.74 6.73 -15.46
C LEU A 628 -21.04 6.43 -13.99
N GLY A 629 -21.24 5.15 -13.64
CA GLY A 629 -21.72 4.73 -12.33
C GLY A 629 -23.16 5.17 -12.07
N LYS A 630 -23.73 4.74 -10.94
CA LYS A 630 -25.04 5.21 -10.49
C LYS A 630 -24.86 6.26 -9.39
N THR A 631 -25.22 7.51 -9.67
CA THR A 631 -25.30 8.55 -8.64
C THR A 631 -26.38 8.22 -7.62
N LEU A 632 -26.01 8.25 -6.33
CA LEU A 632 -26.92 8.01 -5.21
C LEU A 632 -27.46 9.33 -4.64
N PHE A 633 -26.57 10.27 -4.32
CA PHE A 633 -26.89 11.60 -3.77
C PHE A 633 -25.70 12.56 -3.95
N ALA A 634 -25.94 13.87 -3.75
CA ALA A 634 -24.89 14.89 -3.75
C ALA A 634 -24.18 14.94 -2.37
N GLY A 635 -22.87 15.16 -2.36
CA GLY A 635 -22.06 15.12 -1.13
C GLY A 635 -21.31 13.79 -0.93
N LYS A 636 -20.71 13.63 0.25
CA LYS A 636 -19.87 12.46 0.59
C LYS A 636 -20.66 11.46 1.44
N PRO A 637 -20.34 10.15 1.37
CA PRO A 637 -20.99 9.18 2.23
C PRO A 637 -20.34 9.22 3.63
N GLN A 638 -21.17 9.18 4.67
CA GLN A 638 -20.72 9.05 6.05
C GLN A 638 -20.41 7.59 6.42
N SER A 639 -21.25 6.66 5.96
CA SER A 639 -21.07 5.22 6.23
C SER A 639 -21.72 4.36 5.15
N SER A 640 -21.27 3.11 5.06
CA SER A 640 -21.85 2.13 4.14
C SER A 640 -21.69 0.70 4.66
N PHE A 641 -22.71 -0.14 4.43
CA PHE A 641 -22.75 -1.52 4.91
C PHE A 641 -23.73 -2.37 4.09
N ILE A 642 -23.52 -3.69 4.07
CA ILE A 642 -24.38 -4.63 3.35
C ILE A 642 -25.64 -4.93 4.16
N LEU A 643 -26.80 -4.96 3.49
CA LEU A 643 -28.07 -5.41 4.04
C LEU A 643 -28.36 -6.87 3.66
N PRO A 644 -29.11 -7.61 4.49
CA PRO A 644 -29.47 -9.02 4.24
C PRO A 644 -30.56 -9.19 3.18
N PHE A 645 -30.65 -8.28 2.20
CA PHE A 645 -31.65 -8.31 1.13
C PHE A 645 -30.98 -8.47 -0.23
N GLN A 646 -31.61 -9.24 -1.11
CA GLN A 646 -31.22 -9.33 -2.50
C GLN A 646 -32.06 -8.38 -3.36
N ASN A 647 -31.40 -7.67 -4.26
CA ASN A 647 -32.08 -6.81 -5.22
C ASN A 647 -33.01 -7.63 -6.14
N CYS A 648 -34.14 -7.01 -6.47
CA CYS A 648 -35.22 -7.65 -7.21
C CYS A 648 -34.81 -8.15 -8.61
N GLY A 649 -33.95 -7.39 -9.30
CA GLY A 649 -33.46 -7.70 -10.65
C GLY A 649 -32.10 -8.39 -10.62
N THR A 650 -31.07 -7.68 -10.13
CA THR A 650 -29.67 -8.16 -10.21
C THR A 650 -29.37 -9.34 -9.29
N LYS A 651 -30.24 -9.59 -8.29
CA LYS A 651 -30.01 -10.57 -7.20
C LYS A 651 -28.73 -10.33 -6.40
N ALA A 652 -28.11 -9.15 -6.55
CA ALA A 652 -27.00 -8.71 -5.72
C ALA A 652 -27.53 -8.30 -4.34
N GLN A 653 -26.75 -8.53 -3.29
CA GLN A 653 -26.99 -7.96 -1.97
C GLN A 653 -27.05 -6.44 -2.05
N VAL A 654 -27.91 -5.85 -1.24
CA VAL A 654 -28.17 -4.41 -1.27
C VAL A 654 -27.22 -3.70 -0.29
N LEU A 655 -26.53 -2.68 -0.77
CA LEU A 655 -25.69 -1.80 0.02
C LEU A 655 -26.54 -0.65 0.57
N ALA A 656 -26.47 -0.40 1.87
CA ALA A 656 -26.93 0.83 2.50
C ALA A 656 -25.80 1.86 2.49
N VAL A 657 -26.12 3.10 2.14
CA VAL A 657 -25.18 4.23 2.09
C VAL A 657 -25.85 5.42 2.78
N VAL A 658 -25.19 5.98 3.78
CA VAL A 658 -25.71 7.11 4.57
C VAL A 658 -25.05 8.40 4.10
N ASP A 659 -25.86 9.42 3.82
CA ASP A 659 -25.38 10.75 3.42
C ASP A 659 -25.07 11.66 4.63
N ASP A 660 -24.62 12.89 4.34
CA ASP A 660 -24.29 13.90 5.34
C ASP A 660 -25.52 14.41 6.13
N ASP A 661 -26.73 14.26 5.58
CA ASP A 661 -28.01 14.61 6.23
C ASP A 661 -28.59 13.43 7.04
N GLU A 662 -27.78 12.40 7.32
CA GLU A 662 -28.15 11.17 8.02
C GLU A 662 -29.29 10.38 7.35
N THR A 663 -29.49 10.55 6.04
CA THR A 663 -30.46 9.79 5.25
C THR A 663 -29.80 8.53 4.69
N LEU A 664 -30.47 7.40 4.88
CA LEU A 664 -30.02 6.10 4.38
C LEU A 664 -30.58 5.85 2.98
N HIS A 665 -29.70 5.65 2.02
CA HIS A 665 -29.98 5.29 0.63
C HIS A 665 -29.63 3.82 0.38
N ILE A 666 -30.37 3.15 -0.52
CA ILE A 666 -30.09 1.75 -0.88
C ILE A 666 -29.62 1.60 -2.34
N PHE A 667 -28.61 0.77 -2.55
CA PHE A 667 -28.05 0.46 -3.86
C PHE A 667 -27.86 -1.05 -4.08
N PRO A 668 -28.37 -1.63 -5.17
CA PRO A 668 -29.27 -1.03 -6.15
C PRO A 668 -30.68 -0.87 -5.56
N SER A 669 -31.35 0.21 -5.96
CA SER A 669 -32.68 0.52 -5.47
C SER A 669 -33.73 -0.52 -5.91
N CYS A 670 -34.57 -0.96 -4.98
CA CYS A 670 -35.79 -1.72 -5.29
C CYS A 670 -36.90 -1.40 -4.30
N LYS A 671 -38.10 -1.08 -4.82
CA LYS A 671 -39.28 -0.78 -3.99
C LYS A 671 -39.71 -1.95 -3.08
N LYS A 672 -39.57 -3.20 -3.54
CA LYS A 672 -39.88 -4.38 -2.70
C LYS A 672 -38.91 -4.51 -1.53
N VAL A 673 -37.61 -4.32 -1.79
CA VAL A 673 -36.59 -4.31 -0.73
C VAL A 673 -36.85 -3.15 0.23
N ALA A 674 -37.19 -1.97 -0.29
CA ALA A 674 -37.50 -0.83 0.56
C ALA A 674 -38.72 -1.07 1.47
N ALA A 675 -39.77 -1.72 0.97
CA ALA A 675 -40.91 -2.13 1.78
C ALA A 675 -40.51 -3.14 2.87
N SER A 676 -39.65 -4.12 2.55
CA SER A 676 -39.12 -5.07 3.54
C SER A 676 -38.24 -4.38 4.59
N ILE A 677 -37.45 -3.37 4.21
CA ILE A 677 -36.67 -2.56 5.16
C ILE A 677 -37.60 -1.81 6.11
N SER A 678 -38.68 -1.20 5.60
CA SER A 678 -39.68 -0.54 6.45
C SER A 678 -40.31 -1.51 7.46
N GLU A 679 -40.62 -2.74 7.04
CA GLU A 679 -41.24 -3.77 7.88
C GLU A 679 -40.36 -4.23 9.05
N ILE A 680 -39.04 -4.25 8.88
CA ILE A 680 -38.07 -4.65 9.91
C ILE A 680 -37.09 -3.53 10.30
N SER A 681 -37.53 -2.28 10.17
CA SER A 681 -36.69 -1.09 10.40
C SER A 681 -36.13 -1.05 11.82
N ASP A 682 -36.88 -1.56 12.80
CA ASP A 682 -36.51 -1.75 14.20
C ASP A 682 -35.45 -2.84 14.45
N LYS A 683 -35.04 -3.58 13.41
CA LYS A 683 -34.04 -4.66 13.47
C LYS A 683 -32.79 -4.38 12.64
N ILE A 684 -32.70 -3.24 11.97
CA ILE A 684 -31.57 -2.84 11.15
C ILE A 684 -30.81 -1.74 11.89
N PHE A 685 -29.63 -2.08 12.41
CA PHE A 685 -28.80 -1.17 13.18
C PHE A 685 -27.53 -0.82 12.42
N TYR A 686 -27.10 0.43 12.55
CA TYR A 686 -25.77 0.85 12.14
C TYR A 686 -25.23 1.91 13.10
N SER A 687 -23.92 2.02 13.18
CA SER A 687 -23.25 3.02 14.01
C SER A 687 -22.71 4.17 13.15
N ALA A 688 -22.90 5.40 13.61
CA ALA A 688 -22.34 6.60 13.01
C ALA A 688 -21.56 7.41 14.05
N THR A 689 -20.44 8.00 13.64
CA THR A 689 -19.62 8.87 14.48
C THR A 689 -19.85 10.32 14.13
N ALA A 690 -20.18 11.15 15.12
CA ALA A 690 -20.27 12.59 14.98
C ALA A 690 -19.19 13.29 15.81
N ARG A 691 -18.57 14.34 15.27
CA ARG A 691 -17.65 15.20 16.01
C ARG A 691 -18.38 16.46 16.47
N SER A 692 -18.29 16.78 17.75
CA SER A 692 -18.81 18.00 18.36
C SER A 692 -17.69 18.76 19.09
N ILE A 693 -17.97 19.98 19.52
CA ILE A 693 -17.08 20.79 20.37
C ILE A 693 -16.78 20.07 21.69
N ASP A 694 -17.75 19.29 22.18
CA ASP A 694 -17.68 18.54 23.44
C ASP A 694 -16.91 17.21 23.33
N GLY A 695 -16.50 16.82 22.12
CA GLY A 695 -15.80 15.56 21.85
C GLY A 695 -16.41 14.76 20.70
N THR A 696 -15.96 13.52 20.55
CA THR A 696 -16.53 12.58 19.57
C THR A 696 -17.69 11.80 20.22
N VAL A 697 -18.78 11.61 19.50
CA VAL A 697 -19.92 10.80 19.94
C VAL A 697 -20.15 9.68 18.95
N LEU A 698 -20.21 8.44 19.44
CA LEU A 698 -20.68 7.30 18.65
C LEU A 698 -22.18 7.14 18.87
N THR A 699 -22.95 7.05 17.80
CA THR A 699 -24.41 6.91 17.85
C THR A 699 -24.83 5.66 17.12
N GLY A 700 -25.75 4.89 17.70
CA GLY A 700 -26.43 3.80 17.02
C GLY A 700 -27.76 4.26 16.47
N ARG A 701 -28.05 3.89 15.23
CA ARG A 701 -29.18 4.41 14.49
C ARG A 701 -29.93 3.29 13.78
N ILE A 702 -31.21 3.55 13.52
CA ILE A 702 -32.09 2.68 12.74
C ILE A 702 -32.73 3.48 11.59
N PRO A 703 -33.08 2.83 10.46
CA PRO A 703 -34.00 3.41 9.49
C PRO A 703 -35.36 3.71 10.15
N SER A 704 -36.05 4.75 9.68
CA SER A 704 -37.36 5.16 10.19
C SER A 704 -38.38 5.26 9.04
N SER A 705 -38.84 6.45 8.69
CA SER A 705 -39.79 6.67 7.59
C SER A 705 -39.08 6.73 6.23
N ALA A 706 -39.70 6.09 5.22
CA ALA A 706 -39.24 6.20 3.84
C ALA A 706 -39.61 7.58 3.28
N THR A 707 -38.65 8.29 2.69
CA THR A 707 -38.88 9.63 2.11
C THR A 707 -39.26 9.56 0.64
N ASN A 708 -38.49 8.83 -0.19
CA ASN A 708 -38.73 8.69 -1.63
C ASN A 708 -38.99 7.23 -2.06
N GLY A 709 -39.37 6.36 -1.12
CA GLY A 709 -39.62 4.94 -1.36
C GLY A 709 -38.37 4.08 -1.62
N THR A 710 -37.18 4.67 -1.64
CA THR A 710 -35.86 3.99 -1.71
C THR A 710 -34.79 4.66 -0.83
N SER A 711 -35.20 5.64 -0.02
CA SER A 711 -34.38 6.37 0.94
C SER A 711 -35.15 6.48 2.25
N PHE A 712 -34.44 6.51 3.37
CA PHE A 712 -35.01 6.45 4.71
C PHE A 712 -34.39 7.51 5.61
N ASN A 713 -35.23 8.26 6.32
CA ASN A 713 -34.75 9.03 7.46
C ASN A 713 -34.25 8.07 8.52
N THR A 714 -33.31 8.49 9.36
CA THR A 714 -32.76 7.63 10.40
C THR A 714 -32.99 8.22 11.78
N ALA A 715 -33.21 7.37 12.77
CA ALA A 715 -33.43 7.76 14.16
C ALA A 715 -32.32 7.21 15.05
N ALA A 716 -31.78 8.03 15.94
CA ALA A 716 -30.82 7.60 16.95
C ALA A 716 -31.51 6.78 18.05
N VAL A 717 -30.94 5.62 18.37
CA VAL A 717 -31.45 4.69 19.40
C VAL A 717 -30.60 4.78 20.66
N TRP A 718 -29.29 4.89 20.51
CA TRP A 718 -28.35 5.03 21.61
C TRP A 718 -27.21 5.97 21.23
N SER A 719 -26.53 6.54 22.23
CA SER A 719 -25.32 7.33 22.03
C SER A 719 -24.29 7.01 23.12
N HIS A 720 -23.03 7.02 22.73
CA HIS A 720 -21.89 6.83 23.60
C HIS A 720 -20.93 8.02 23.40
N PRO A 721 -21.00 9.03 24.29
CA PRO A 721 -20.12 10.18 24.22
C PRO A 721 -18.73 9.84 24.77
N PHE A 722 -17.68 10.15 24.02
CA PHE A 722 -16.30 10.13 24.52
C PHE A 722 -15.96 11.46 25.19
N SER A 723 -14.99 11.44 26.11
CA SER A 723 -14.55 12.65 26.79
C SER A 723 -13.90 13.64 25.79
N ARG A 724 -13.91 14.94 26.09
CA ARG A 724 -13.36 15.98 25.18
C ARG A 724 -11.90 15.72 24.77
N ASP A 725 -11.11 15.20 25.71
CA ASP A 725 -9.68 14.90 25.52
C ASP A 725 -9.43 13.44 25.10
N GLU A 726 -10.49 12.66 24.90
CA GLU A 726 -10.42 11.26 24.47
C GLU A 726 -10.58 11.16 22.95
N ILE A 727 -9.47 10.88 22.28
CA ILE A 727 -9.39 10.81 20.82
C ILE A 727 -9.63 9.36 20.38
N LEU A 728 -10.57 9.17 19.45
CA LEU A 728 -10.80 7.88 18.79
C LEU A 728 -9.62 7.53 17.87
N VAL A 729 -8.94 6.42 18.15
CA VAL A 729 -7.77 5.94 17.38
C VAL A 729 -8.18 4.96 16.28
N ASP A 730 -9.03 3.98 16.60
CA ASP A 730 -9.49 2.95 15.66
C ASP A 730 -10.86 2.40 16.11
N SER A 731 -11.66 1.93 15.15
CA SER A 731 -12.97 1.31 15.37
C SER A 731 -13.18 0.20 14.33
N ARG A 732 -13.32 -1.05 14.78
CA ARG A 732 -13.44 -2.21 13.89
C ARG A 732 -14.52 -3.17 14.38
N PRO A 733 -15.37 -3.72 13.48
CA PRO A 733 -16.27 -4.80 13.85
C PRO A 733 -15.47 -6.06 14.20
N VAL A 734 -16.07 -6.93 15.01
CA VAL A 734 -15.53 -8.26 15.29
C VAL A 734 -15.41 -9.08 14.01
N GLN A 735 -14.31 -9.80 13.86
CA GLN A 735 -14.17 -10.80 12.81
C GLN A 735 -15.01 -12.03 13.19
N PHE A 736 -16.19 -12.11 12.60
CA PHE A 736 -17.16 -13.19 12.83
C PHE A 736 -17.21 -14.10 11.60
N ASP A 737 -16.79 -15.35 11.76
CA ASP A 737 -16.70 -16.36 10.70
C ASP A 737 -17.39 -17.65 11.19
N ALA A 738 -17.26 -18.75 10.44
CA ALA A 738 -17.76 -20.06 10.87
C ALA A 738 -17.24 -20.45 12.27
N ILE A 739 -18.14 -20.95 13.12
CA ILE A 739 -17.86 -21.36 14.50
C ILE A 739 -18.12 -22.86 14.64
N ALA A 740 -17.05 -23.63 14.84
CA ALA A 740 -17.18 -25.08 15.05
C ALA A 740 -17.65 -25.45 16.47
N SER A 741 -17.25 -24.66 17.48
CA SER A 741 -17.57 -24.93 18.88
C SER A 741 -18.03 -23.67 19.61
N PHE A 742 -19.25 -23.75 20.14
CA PHE A 742 -19.91 -22.73 20.96
C PHE A 742 -19.41 -22.70 22.41
N GLY A 743 -18.70 -23.74 22.86
CA GLY A 743 -18.17 -23.82 24.21
C GLY A 743 -16.77 -24.42 24.27
N ARG A 744 -16.11 -24.23 25.40
CA ARG A 744 -14.81 -24.80 25.73
C ARG A 744 -14.95 -25.74 26.91
N VAL A 745 -14.63 -27.02 26.69
CA VAL A 745 -14.65 -28.05 27.74
C VAL A 745 -13.42 -27.87 28.64
N LEU A 746 -13.64 -27.86 29.94
CA LEU A 746 -12.63 -27.72 30.98
C LEU A 746 -12.17 -29.09 31.50
N GLY A 747 -11.07 -29.13 32.25
CA GLY A 747 -10.53 -30.39 32.79
C GLY A 747 -11.47 -31.09 33.78
N ASP A 748 -12.39 -30.36 34.43
CA ASP A 748 -13.44 -30.98 35.26
C ASP A 748 -14.69 -31.42 34.46
N LYS A 749 -14.62 -31.41 33.12
CA LYS A 749 -15.71 -31.71 32.19
C LYS A 749 -16.88 -30.71 32.23
N SER A 750 -16.73 -29.58 32.90
CA SER A 750 -17.64 -28.44 32.73
C SER A 750 -17.36 -27.72 31.41
N THR A 751 -18.31 -26.90 30.96
CA THR A 751 -18.19 -26.16 29.70
C THR A 751 -18.31 -24.67 29.97
N LEU A 752 -17.36 -23.88 29.48
CA LEU A 752 -17.52 -22.43 29.35
C LEU A 752 -18.16 -22.13 28.00
N TYR A 753 -19.33 -21.50 27.99
CA TYR A 753 -19.98 -21.07 26.75
C TYR A 753 -19.36 -19.75 26.28
N LYS A 754 -18.90 -19.70 25.03
CA LYS A 754 -18.28 -18.50 24.46
C LYS A 754 -19.35 -17.42 24.31
N TYR A 755 -19.02 -16.18 24.68
CA TYR A 755 -19.87 -15.05 24.34
C TYR A 755 -19.67 -14.69 22.85
N LEU A 756 -20.67 -15.00 22.02
CA LEU A 756 -20.59 -14.89 20.57
C LEU A 756 -21.67 -13.93 20.07
N ASN A 757 -21.25 -12.71 19.71
CA ASN A 757 -22.15 -11.68 19.21
C ASN A 757 -21.54 -11.07 17.93
N PRO A 758 -22.20 -11.19 16.75
CA PRO A 758 -21.69 -10.65 15.49
C PRO A 758 -21.76 -9.12 15.42
N HIS A 759 -22.46 -8.46 16.36
CA HIS A 759 -22.65 -7.02 16.41
C HIS A 759 -21.62 -6.29 17.29
N LEU A 760 -20.59 -6.98 17.77
CA LEU A 760 -19.54 -6.36 18.57
C LEU A 760 -18.63 -5.48 17.71
N THR A 761 -18.30 -4.31 18.25
CA THR A 761 -17.33 -3.37 17.69
C THR A 761 -16.26 -3.09 18.73
N VAL A 762 -15.00 -3.24 18.33
CA VAL A 762 -13.83 -2.92 19.15
C VAL A 762 -13.41 -1.50 18.85
N ILE A 763 -13.27 -0.70 19.90
CA ILE A 763 -12.95 0.73 19.83
C ILE A 763 -11.71 0.97 20.68
N SER A 764 -10.71 1.64 20.12
CA SER A 764 -9.53 2.08 20.87
C SER A 764 -9.44 3.60 20.90
N THR A 765 -9.19 4.16 22.08
CA THR A 765 -9.06 5.60 22.31
C THR A 765 -7.77 5.95 23.03
N PHE A 766 -7.37 7.22 22.97
CA PHE A 766 -6.18 7.76 23.63
C PHE A 766 -6.47 9.14 24.23
N THR A 767 -5.97 9.37 25.44
CA THR A 767 -6.01 10.66 26.15
C THR A 767 -4.59 11.05 26.56
N ALA A 768 -4.13 12.22 26.13
CA ALA A 768 -2.79 12.74 26.48
C ALA A 768 -2.73 13.17 27.95
N SER A 769 -1.54 13.07 28.59
CA SER A 769 -1.38 13.46 30.01
C SER A 769 -1.21 14.96 30.24
N GLU A 770 -0.76 15.73 29.24
CA GLU A 770 -0.62 17.20 29.33
C GLU A 770 -1.63 17.88 28.38
N GLU A 771 -2.34 18.90 28.87
CA GLU A 771 -3.25 19.70 28.05
C GLU A 771 -2.45 20.51 27.00
N GLY A 772 -2.64 20.20 25.72
CA GLY A 772 -2.44 21.19 24.65
C GLY A 772 -1.36 20.94 23.60
N VAL A 773 -0.48 19.93 23.67
CA VAL A 773 0.39 19.59 22.52
C VAL A 773 0.67 18.08 22.49
N ALA A 774 0.09 17.40 21.50
CA ALA A 774 0.53 16.08 21.07
C ALA A 774 2.00 16.16 20.64
N THR A 775 2.91 15.56 21.40
CA THR A 775 4.33 15.46 21.01
C THR A 775 4.64 14.00 20.69
N PRO A 776 5.55 13.69 19.75
CA PRO A 776 5.93 12.31 19.45
C PRO A 776 6.52 11.54 20.65
N THR A 777 6.78 12.22 21.77
CA THR A 777 7.27 11.66 23.04
C THR A 777 6.25 11.72 24.19
N GLY A 778 5.01 12.16 23.93
CA GLY A 778 3.97 12.28 24.95
C GLY A 778 3.56 10.91 25.51
N THR A 779 3.27 10.85 26.81
CA THR A 779 2.61 9.66 27.41
C THR A 779 1.17 9.99 27.75
N GLY A 780 0.29 9.01 27.68
CA GLY A 780 -1.14 9.15 27.97
C GLY A 780 -1.77 7.89 28.50
N THR A 781 -3.10 7.91 28.61
CA THR A 781 -3.92 6.75 28.93
C THR A 781 -4.62 6.27 27.67
N GLY A 782 -4.38 5.02 27.29
CA GLY A 782 -5.14 4.35 26.23
C GLY A 782 -6.32 3.57 26.80
N ARG A 783 -7.43 3.48 26.06
CA ARG A 783 -8.57 2.64 26.45
C ARG A 783 -9.02 1.76 25.30
N VAL A 784 -9.52 0.57 25.64
CA VAL A 784 -10.14 -0.35 24.68
C VAL A 784 -11.55 -0.67 25.18
N TYR A 785 -12.53 -0.47 24.31
CA TYR A 785 -13.93 -0.82 24.54
C TYR A 785 -14.35 -1.91 23.55
N VAL A 786 -15.13 -2.87 24.03
CA VAL A 786 -15.92 -3.77 23.19
C VAL A 786 -17.37 -3.36 23.41
N LEU A 787 -17.99 -2.81 22.39
CA LEU A 787 -19.34 -2.27 22.44
C LEU A 787 -20.26 -3.07 21.50
N ASP A 788 -21.49 -3.33 21.92
CA ASP A 788 -22.52 -3.88 21.05
C ASP A 788 -23.15 -2.77 20.20
N SER A 789 -22.96 -2.84 18.88
CA SER A 789 -23.45 -1.83 17.94
C SER A 789 -24.97 -1.72 17.84
N THR A 790 -25.72 -2.71 18.33
CA THR A 790 -27.19 -2.69 18.34
C THR A 790 -27.75 -1.99 19.58
N SER A 791 -27.21 -2.29 20.76
CA SER A 791 -27.72 -1.79 22.05
C SER A 791 -26.94 -0.60 22.63
N GLY A 792 -25.71 -0.37 22.16
CA GLY A 792 -24.80 0.65 22.71
C GLY A 792 -24.12 0.23 24.02
N ARG A 793 -24.38 -1.00 24.50
CA ARG A 793 -23.82 -1.49 25.76
C ARG A 793 -22.34 -1.78 25.62
N VAL A 794 -21.55 -1.30 26.58
CA VAL A 794 -20.14 -1.68 26.71
C VAL A 794 -20.07 -3.06 27.36
N VAL A 795 -19.66 -4.06 26.58
CA VAL A 795 -19.53 -5.47 26.94
C VAL A 795 -18.25 -5.70 27.75
N TYR A 796 -17.16 -5.04 27.35
CA TYR A 796 -15.86 -5.09 28.02
C TYR A 796 -15.17 -3.73 27.86
N SER A 797 -14.47 -3.28 28.89
CA SER A 797 -13.59 -2.12 28.76
C SER A 797 -12.35 -2.28 29.63
N THR A 798 -11.25 -1.68 29.19
CA THR A 798 -10.01 -1.62 29.96
C THR A 798 -9.28 -0.31 29.69
N SER A 799 -8.54 0.15 30.70
CA SER A 799 -7.71 1.36 30.64
C SER A 799 -6.26 0.99 30.89
N ILE A 800 -5.37 1.62 30.14
CA ILE A 800 -3.94 1.31 30.07
C ILE A 800 -3.18 2.62 30.28
N ASP A 801 -2.50 2.74 31.40
CA ASP A 801 -1.71 3.94 31.72
C ASP A 801 -0.30 3.87 31.14
N GLY A 802 0.27 5.04 30.85
CA GLY A 802 1.66 5.18 30.39
C GLY A 802 1.89 4.73 28.94
N VAL A 803 0.86 4.84 28.10
CA VAL A 803 0.94 4.56 26.67
C VAL A 803 1.70 5.69 25.98
N VAL A 804 2.70 5.35 25.16
CA VAL A 804 3.42 6.33 24.33
C VAL A 804 2.53 6.77 23.17
N GLU A 805 2.45 8.08 22.93
CA GLU A 805 1.60 8.72 21.91
C GLU A 805 1.96 8.28 20.47
N LYS A 806 0.95 8.34 19.56
CA LYS A 806 0.92 7.81 18.18
C LYS A 806 1.07 6.28 18.07
N GLY A 807 0.02 5.62 17.57
CA GLY A 807 0.02 4.18 17.26
C GLY A 807 -0.05 3.23 18.47
N GLY A 808 -0.16 3.80 19.67
CA GLY A 808 0.08 3.12 20.94
C GLY A 808 -0.99 2.15 21.42
N VAL A 809 -2.21 2.09 20.88
CA VAL A 809 -3.16 1.00 21.19
C VAL A 809 -3.79 0.49 19.91
N LYS A 810 -3.55 -0.78 19.59
CA LYS A 810 -4.16 -1.48 18.45
C LYS A 810 -4.95 -2.66 18.98
N ALA A 811 -6.21 -2.79 18.59
CA ALA A 811 -7.08 -3.85 19.08
C ALA A 811 -7.87 -4.50 17.93
N ALA A 812 -8.06 -5.81 18.01
CA ALA A 812 -9.00 -6.53 17.16
C ALA A 812 -9.54 -7.75 17.89
N MET A 813 -10.70 -8.24 17.42
CA MET A 813 -11.39 -9.36 18.03
C MET A 813 -11.83 -10.35 16.96
N VAL A 814 -11.69 -11.63 17.24
CA VAL A 814 -12.21 -12.75 16.43
C VAL A 814 -13.04 -13.65 17.31
N GLU A 815 -14.25 -13.98 16.87
CA GLU A 815 -15.23 -14.72 17.70
C GLU A 815 -15.43 -14.08 19.08
N ASN A 816 -14.92 -14.72 20.14
CA ASN A 816 -14.98 -14.30 21.54
C ASN A 816 -13.62 -13.85 22.10
N TRP A 817 -12.60 -13.73 21.24
CA TRP A 817 -11.21 -13.52 21.62
C TRP A 817 -10.72 -12.15 21.16
N LEU A 818 -10.50 -11.26 22.11
CA LEU A 818 -9.99 -9.91 21.92
C LEU A 818 -8.47 -9.90 22.17
N ILE A 819 -7.75 -9.28 21.24
CA ILE A 819 -6.33 -8.96 21.39
C ILE A 819 -6.17 -7.45 21.27
N PHE A 820 -5.37 -6.88 22.17
CA PHE A 820 -4.91 -5.51 22.05
C PHE A 820 -3.42 -5.41 22.36
N THR A 821 -2.73 -4.47 21.73
CA THR A 821 -1.29 -4.27 21.87
C THR A 821 -1.00 -2.81 22.12
N TRP A 822 0.02 -2.53 22.93
CA TRP A 822 0.44 -1.17 23.21
C TRP A 822 1.93 -1.03 23.46
N LEU A 823 2.43 0.20 23.28
CA LEU A 823 3.78 0.59 23.63
C LEU A 823 3.76 1.37 24.94
N ASP A 824 4.49 0.89 25.95
CA ASP A 824 4.82 1.65 27.15
C ASP A 824 6.32 1.96 27.21
N GLN A 825 6.77 2.71 28.23
CA GLN A 825 8.19 3.05 28.40
C GLN A 825 9.13 1.83 28.54
N ARG A 826 8.59 0.65 28.89
CA ARG A 826 9.37 -0.60 29.07
C ARG A 826 9.36 -1.46 27.81
N GLY A 827 8.55 -1.12 26.80
CA GLY A 827 8.48 -1.80 25.52
C GLY A 827 7.06 -2.21 25.14
N TRP A 828 6.97 -3.11 24.17
CA TRP A 828 5.70 -3.56 23.62
C TRP A 828 5.04 -4.62 24.50
N LYS A 829 3.72 -4.48 24.66
CA LYS A 829 2.87 -5.37 25.45
C LYS A 829 1.65 -5.79 24.66
N LEU A 830 1.07 -6.91 25.07
CA LEU A 830 -0.12 -7.50 24.48
C LEU A 830 -1.08 -7.95 25.57
N GLY A 831 -2.34 -7.55 25.47
CA GLY A 831 -3.44 -8.04 26.27
C GLY A 831 -4.25 -9.05 25.47
N SER A 832 -4.52 -10.20 26.07
CA SER A 832 -5.39 -11.23 25.52
C SER A 832 -6.59 -11.40 26.43
N VAL A 833 -7.79 -11.35 25.85
CA VAL A 833 -9.05 -11.44 26.60
C VAL A 833 -9.98 -12.42 25.90
N GLU A 834 -10.52 -13.39 26.64
CA GLU A 834 -11.58 -14.27 26.17
C GLU A 834 -12.86 -13.99 26.94
N LEU A 835 -13.96 -13.78 26.22
CA LEU A 835 -15.29 -13.51 26.78
C LEU A 835 -16.13 -14.79 26.77
N TYR A 836 -16.77 -15.09 27.91
CA TYR A 836 -17.65 -16.23 28.10
C TYR A 836 -18.96 -15.79 28.76
N GLU A 837 -20.03 -16.53 28.51
CA GLU A 837 -21.31 -16.35 29.19
C GLU A 837 -21.22 -16.93 30.61
N GLU A 838 -21.68 -16.17 31.59
CA GLU A 838 -21.83 -16.63 32.98
C GLU A 838 -23.24 -17.19 33.16
N THR A 839 -23.37 -18.51 33.06
CA THR A 839 -24.65 -19.22 33.22
C THR A 839 -24.62 -20.16 34.43
N GLU A 840 -25.61 -20.04 35.32
CA GLU A 840 -25.77 -20.96 36.46
C GLU A 840 -26.36 -22.33 36.04
N SER A 841 -27.00 -22.41 34.87
CA SER A 841 -27.72 -23.60 34.39
C SER A 841 -27.04 -24.25 33.18
N LYS A 842 -26.78 -25.56 33.28
CA LYS A 842 -26.24 -26.37 32.18
C LYS A 842 -27.30 -26.53 31.07
N GLY A 843 -26.91 -26.30 29.81
CA GLY A 843 -27.74 -26.61 28.64
C GLY A 843 -28.69 -25.49 28.17
N VAL A 844 -28.49 -24.24 28.62
CA VAL A 844 -29.20 -23.08 28.05
C VAL A 844 -28.60 -22.74 26.69
N THR A 845 -29.46 -22.58 25.68
CA THR A 845 -29.08 -22.05 24.38
C THR A 845 -28.68 -20.57 24.53
N PRO A 846 -27.58 -20.12 23.92
CA PRO A 846 -27.17 -18.70 23.93
C PRO A 846 -28.34 -17.77 23.56
N SER A 847 -28.43 -16.59 24.17
CA SER A 847 -29.48 -15.63 23.77
C SER A 847 -29.33 -15.25 22.30
N GLN A 848 -30.45 -15.20 21.60
CA GLN A 848 -30.46 -14.87 20.17
C GLN A 848 -30.55 -13.35 19.91
N SER A 849 -30.75 -12.55 20.95
CA SER A 849 -30.97 -11.11 20.86
C SER A 849 -29.96 -10.33 21.71
N SER A 850 -29.36 -9.30 21.11
CA SER A 850 -28.49 -8.33 21.79
C SER A 850 -29.17 -7.49 22.87
N PHE A 851 -30.51 -7.46 22.89
CA PHE A 851 -31.30 -6.75 23.91
C PHE A 851 -31.53 -7.58 25.18
N GLU A 852 -31.25 -8.88 25.13
CA GLU A 852 -31.27 -9.71 26.34
C GLU A 852 -29.94 -9.55 27.09
N GLU A 853 -30.04 -9.09 28.34
CA GLU A 853 -28.85 -8.90 29.17
C GLU A 853 -28.27 -10.25 29.58
N GLN A 854 -27.06 -10.52 29.10
CA GLN A 854 -26.25 -11.65 29.54
C GLN A 854 -25.13 -11.17 30.47
N GLN A 855 -24.89 -11.93 31.53
CA GLN A 855 -23.70 -11.78 32.36
C GLN A 855 -22.48 -12.37 31.65
N ILE A 856 -21.39 -11.61 31.65
CA ILE A 856 -20.19 -11.94 30.86
C ILE A 856 -19.00 -12.08 31.80
N LYS A 857 -18.36 -13.23 31.71
CA LYS A 857 -17.11 -13.53 32.40
C LYS A 857 -15.95 -13.34 31.43
N ALA A 858 -15.09 -12.36 31.73
CA ALA A 858 -13.87 -12.11 30.98
C ALA A 858 -12.66 -12.77 31.66
N PHE A 859 -11.90 -13.56 30.92
CA PHE A 859 -10.55 -13.96 31.32
C PHE A 859 -9.56 -13.07 30.59
N SER A 860 -8.69 -12.37 31.32
CA SER A 860 -7.72 -11.45 30.73
C SER A 860 -6.32 -11.75 31.24
N GLN A 861 -5.32 -11.62 30.36
CA GLN A 861 -3.92 -11.75 30.71
C GLN A 861 -3.06 -10.85 29.84
N THR A 862 -2.01 -10.30 30.43
CA THR A 862 -1.03 -9.45 29.73
C THR A 862 0.26 -10.21 29.46
N PHE A 863 0.90 -9.92 28.34
CA PHE A 863 2.17 -10.46 27.87
C PHE A 863 3.10 -9.33 27.42
N ILE A 864 4.40 -9.62 27.39
CA ILE A 864 5.46 -8.77 26.87
C ILE A 864 5.82 -9.29 25.47
N LEU A 865 5.85 -8.39 24.50
CA LEU A 865 6.25 -8.68 23.13
C LEU A 865 7.68 -8.17 22.89
N PRO A 866 8.60 -9.01 22.37
CA PRO A 866 9.97 -8.58 22.05
C PRO A 866 10.06 -7.77 20.75
N MET A 867 8.92 -7.42 20.14
CA MET A 867 8.86 -6.74 18.85
C MET A 867 7.72 -5.72 18.81
N GLY A 868 7.94 -4.62 18.08
CA GLY A 868 6.89 -3.63 17.81
C GLY A 868 5.83 -4.09 16.83
N VAL A 869 4.62 -3.54 16.94
CA VAL A 869 3.40 -3.95 16.23
C VAL A 869 2.88 -2.82 15.36
N ASN A 870 2.91 -3.00 14.04
CA ASN A 870 2.37 -2.03 13.08
C ASN A 870 0.90 -2.32 12.76
N SER A 871 0.55 -3.59 12.55
CA SER A 871 -0.81 -4.05 12.29
C SER A 871 -1.03 -5.47 12.79
N LEU A 872 -2.30 -5.83 12.99
CA LEU A 872 -2.73 -7.12 13.50
C LEU A 872 -3.99 -7.62 12.78
N GLY A 873 -4.14 -8.95 12.71
CA GLY A 873 -5.26 -9.63 12.08
C GLY A 873 -5.30 -11.11 12.49
N PHE A 874 -6.29 -11.86 12.01
CA PHE A 874 -6.46 -13.27 12.37
C PHE A 874 -6.64 -14.16 11.15
N THR A 875 -6.23 -15.42 11.24
CA THR A 875 -6.50 -16.43 10.20
C THR A 875 -7.99 -16.82 10.15
N THR A 876 -8.48 -17.18 8.97
CA THR A 876 -9.85 -17.70 8.76
C THR A 876 -9.83 -19.12 8.19
N SER A 877 -10.90 -19.88 8.45
CA SER A 877 -11.04 -21.26 7.98
C SER A 877 -12.50 -21.56 7.69
N LYS A 878 -12.74 -22.49 6.76
CA LYS A 878 -14.05 -22.73 6.16
C LYS A 878 -15.15 -23.09 7.18
N ALA A 879 -14.81 -23.89 8.19
CA ALA A 879 -15.72 -24.41 9.21
C ALA A 879 -15.36 -23.94 10.63
N GLY A 880 -14.29 -23.17 10.81
CA GLY A 880 -13.85 -22.70 12.13
C GLY A 880 -13.34 -23.79 13.08
N ILE A 881 -12.89 -24.93 12.54
CA ILE A 881 -12.37 -26.07 13.30
C ILE A 881 -10.89 -25.86 13.62
N THR A 882 -10.09 -25.44 12.63
CA THR A 882 -8.66 -25.17 12.85
C THR A 882 -8.48 -24.00 13.83
N THR A 883 -7.39 -24.02 14.59
CA THR A 883 -7.13 -22.94 15.55
C THR A 883 -6.89 -21.62 14.83
N LYS A 884 -7.50 -20.53 15.30
CA LYS A 884 -7.19 -19.18 14.83
C LYS A 884 -5.80 -18.78 15.32
N GLU A 885 -5.00 -18.10 14.50
CA GLU A 885 -3.72 -17.51 14.89
C GLU A 885 -3.78 -16.00 14.80
N LEU A 886 -2.99 -15.32 15.63
CA LEU A 886 -2.78 -13.89 15.54
C LEU A 886 -1.66 -13.63 14.53
N ILE A 887 -1.95 -12.85 13.50
CA ILE A 887 -0.97 -12.38 12.54
C ILE A 887 -0.58 -10.95 12.90
N VAL A 888 0.73 -10.69 12.94
CA VAL A 888 1.30 -9.38 13.28
C VAL A 888 2.25 -8.93 12.17
N VAL A 889 2.07 -7.72 11.67
CA VAL A 889 3.12 -7.02 10.93
C VAL A 889 3.95 -6.25 11.95
N ASN A 890 5.24 -6.56 12.06
CA ASN A 890 6.11 -5.95 13.04
C ASN A 890 6.82 -4.68 12.50
N HIS A 891 7.47 -3.93 13.39
CA HIS A 891 8.27 -2.73 13.04
C HIS A 891 9.44 -3.00 12.07
N LYS A 892 9.87 -4.26 11.90
CA LYS A 892 10.88 -4.68 10.92
C LYS A 892 10.25 -5.05 9.57
N ASN A 893 8.97 -4.74 9.35
CA ASN A 893 8.22 -5.08 8.15
C ASN A 893 8.12 -6.59 7.88
N GLN A 894 8.11 -7.40 8.95
CA GLN A 894 7.96 -8.85 8.85
C GLN A 894 6.54 -9.28 9.24
N VAL A 895 5.99 -10.22 8.49
CA VAL A 895 4.70 -10.85 8.81
C VAL A 895 4.97 -12.06 9.71
N THR A 896 4.47 -12.02 10.94
CA THR A 896 4.71 -13.05 11.96
C THR A 896 3.40 -13.67 12.41
N SER A 897 3.35 -15.00 12.54
CA SER A 897 2.22 -15.71 13.13
C SER A 897 2.48 -16.09 14.59
N ILE A 898 1.51 -15.83 15.47
CA ILE A 898 1.54 -16.21 16.87
C ILE A 898 0.35 -17.14 17.16
N HIS A 899 0.69 -18.38 17.51
CA HIS A 899 -0.30 -19.42 17.79
C HIS A 899 -1.14 -19.08 19.03
N ARG A 900 -2.47 -19.23 18.95
CA ARG A 900 -3.42 -18.86 20.02
C ARG A 900 -3.13 -19.49 21.39
N ARG A 901 -2.61 -20.72 21.43
CA ARG A 901 -2.21 -21.38 22.70
C ARG A 901 -1.18 -20.59 23.51
N LEU A 902 -0.30 -19.82 22.87
CA LEU A 902 0.65 -18.96 23.56
C LEU A 902 -0.04 -17.74 24.21
N LEU A 903 -1.18 -17.35 23.67
CA LEU A 903 -1.93 -16.17 24.07
C LEU A 903 -3.19 -16.52 24.88
N ASP A 904 -3.33 -17.76 25.36
CA ASP A 904 -4.46 -18.16 26.18
C ASP A 904 -4.42 -17.43 27.53
N PRO A 905 -5.44 -16.63 27.90
CA PRO A 905 -5.43 -15.87 29.15
C PRO A 905 -5.55 -16.74 30.39
N ARG A 906 -5.86 -18.04 30.24
CA ARG A 906 -6.05 -18.99 31.34
C ARG A 906 -4.80 -19.79 31.66
N ARG A 907 -3.65 -19.47 31.03
CA ARG A 907 -2.35 -20.12 31.34
C ARG A 907 -2.05 -19.99 32.85
N PRO A 908 -1.81 -21.09 33.58
CA PRO A 908 -1.63 -21.03 35.03
C PRO A 908 -0.31 -20.37 35.40
N VAL A 909 -0.33 -19.51 36.42
CA VAL A 909 0.89 -18.93 36.99
C VAL A 909 1.57 -19.99 37.88
N GLY A 910 2.76 -20.44 37.46
CA GLY A 910 3.51 -21.47 38.16
C GLY A 910 3.22 -22.90 37.67
N LYS A 911 3.30 -23.88 38.57
CA LYS A 911 3.17 -25.30 38.21
C LYS A 911 1.70 -25.63 37.86
N PRO A 912 1.42 -26.19 36.67
CA PRO A 912 0.06 -26.55 36.27
C PRO A 912 -0.58 -27.56 37.23
N SER A 913 -1.84 -27.30 37.61
CA SER A 913 -2.68 -28.25 38.35
C SER A 913 -3.04 -29.47 37.51
N SER A 914 -3.64 -30.50 38.12
CA SER A 914 -4.11 -31.67 37.37
C SER A 914 -5.17 -31.30 36.30
N ARG A 915 -6.04 -30.34 36.62
CA ARG A 915 -7.06 -29.81 35.71
C ARG A 915 -6.42 -29.07 34.53
N ASP A 916 -5.42 -28.23 34.80
CA ASP A 916 -4.71 -27.48 33.76
C ASP A 916 -3.98 -28.42 32.79
N LYS A 917 -3.43 -29.52 33.32
CA LYS A 917 -2.77 -30.55 32.51
C LYS A 917 -3.75 -31.33 31.63
N GLU A 918 -4.96 -31.59 32.13
CA GLU A 918 -6.02 -32.23 31.35
C GLU A 918 -6.45 -31.35 30.15
N GLU A 919 -6.48 -30.03 30.34
CA GLU A 919 -6.70 -29.05 29.27
C GLU A 919 -5.46 -28.77 28.41
N MET A 920 -4.32 -29.41 28.70
CA MET A 920 -3.03 -29.16 28.07
C MET A 920 -2.61 -27.67 28.08
N LEU A 921 -2.92 -26.96 29.16
CA LEU A 921 -2.50 -25.57 29.37
C LEU A 921 -1.01 -25.51 29.66
N ILE A 922 -0.33 -24.63 28.94
CA ILE A 922 1.08 -24.33 29.17
C ILE A 922 1.21 -23.31 30.32
N PRO A 923 2.21 -23.43 31.21
CA PRO A 923 2.46 -22.44 32.26
C PRO A 923 2.55 -21.03 31.69
N TYR A 924 2.09 -20.03 32.43
CA TYR A 924 2.22 -18.64 32.03
C TYR A 924 3.68 -18.20 32.05
N GLU A 925 4.11 -17.60 30.95
CA GLU A 925 5.37 -16.88 30.82
C GLU A 925 5.04 -15.51 30.24
N ALA A 926 5.50 -14.46 30.90
CA ALA A 926 5.16 -13.09 30.51
C ALA A 926 5.70 -12.75 29.12
N MET A 927 6.92 -13.18 28.79
CA MET A 927 7.53 -12.92 27.48
C MET A 927 7.08 -13.97 26.47
N ILE A 928 6.52 -13.53 25.34
CA ILE A 928 6.19 -14.44 24.23
C ILE A 928 7.47 -14.77 23.44
N PRO A 929 7.83 -16.05 23.26
CA PRO A 929 9.00 -16.45 22.51
C PRO A 929 8.72 -16.34 21.01
N VAL A 930 8.85 -15.11 20.47
CA VAL A 930 8.75 -14.89 19.03
C VAL A 930 10.09 -15.19 18.37
N GLY A 931 10.17 -16.30 17.66
CA GLY A 931 11.37 -16.76 16.96
C GLY A 931 11.28 -16.60 15.45
N ALA A 932 12.42 -16.65 14.75
CA ALA A 932 12.48 -16.52 13.29
C ALA A 932 11.60 -17.53 12.52
N LYS A 933 11.30 -18.69 13.13
CA LYS A 933 10.43 -19.72 12.55
C LYS A 933 8.96 -19.32 12.43
N GLN A 934 8.53 -18.31 13.18
CA GLN A 934 7.18 -17.77 13.15
C GLN A 934 7.02 -16.65 12.11
N VAL A 935 8.13 -16.19 11.52
CA VAL A 935 8.13 -15.16 10.48
C VAL A 935 7.73 -15.81 9.16
N VAL A 936 6.48 -15.59 8.78
CA VAL A 936 5.83 -16.11 7.58
C VAL A 936 6.41 -15.48 6.33
N SER A 937 6.75 -14.19 6.37
CA SER A 937 7.34 -13.49 5.24
C SER A 937 8.83 -13.80 5.03
N HIS A 938 9.45 -14.65 5.87
CA HIS A 938 10.85 -15.05 5.81
C HIS A 938 11.83 -13.90 5.45
N SER A 939 12.44 -13.92 4.26
CA SER A 939 13.32 -12.87 3.71
C SER A 939 12.61 -11.66 3.09
N TYR A 940 11.29 -11.69 2.91
CA TYR A 940 10.53 -10.56 2.36
C TYR A 940 10.27 -9.51 3.44
N GLU A 941 10.76 -8.31 3.18
CA GLU A 941 10.45 -7.10 3.95
C GLU A 941 9.22 -6.43 3.32
N VAL A 942 8.06 -6.59 3.97
CA VAL A 942 6.77 -6.10 3.50
C VAL A 942 6.55 -4.67 3.99
N LEU A 943 7.25 -3.74 3.34
CA LEU A 943 7.29 -2.34 3.75
C LEU A 943 5.89 -1.71 3.74
N GLY A 944 5.59 -0.94 4.79
CA GLY A 944 4.36 -0.17 4.90
C GLY A 944 3.06 -0.96 4.89
N ALA A 945 3.06 -2.27 5.20
CA ALA A 945 1.84 -3.06 5.31
C ALA A 945 0.98 -2.60 6.50
N LYS A 946 -0.24 -2.11 6.19
CA LYS A 946 -1.18 -1.56 7.18
C LYS A 946 -2.40 -2.47 7.39
N TYR A 947 -2.76 -3.27 6.38
CA TYR A 947 -3.95 -4.10 6.39
C TYR A 947 -3.60 -5.57 6.23
N ILE A 948 -4.37 -6.42 6.91
CA ILE A 948 -4.25 -7.88 6.85
C ILE A 948 -5.64 -8.42 6.55
N VAL A 949 -5.76 -9.23 5.50
CA VAL A 949 -7.00 -9.89 5.11
C VAL A 949 -6.71 -11.36 4.89
N SER A 950 -7.49 -12.22 5.54
CA SER A 950 -7.40 -13.67 5.33
C SER A 950 -8.61 -14.21 4.59
N SER A 951 -8.43 -15.34 3.92
CA SER A 951 -9.51 -16.06 3.23
C SER A 951 -9.33 -17.56 3.43
N PRO A 952 -10.38 -18.31 3.75
CA PRO A 952 -10.28 -19.76 3.96
C PRO A 952 -10.02 -20.49 2.65
N ALA A 953 -9.21 -21.55 2.63
CA ALA A 953 -9.19 -22.48 1.49
C ALA A 953 -10.44 -23.39 1.50
N LEU A 954 -10.61 -24.26 0.49
CA LEU A 954 -11.67 -25.27 0.54
C LEU A 954 -11.38 -26.37 1.56
N VAL A 955 -10.09 -26.58 1.84
CA VAL A 955 -9.57 -27.41 2.92
C VAL A 955 -9.56 -26.62 4.23
N GLU A 956 -9.93 -27.28 5.32
CA GLU A 956 -10.11 -26.64 6.62
C GLU A 956 -8.78 -26.28 7.29
N SER A 957 -7.71 -27.02 6.98
CA SER A 957 -6.40 -26.80 7.60
C SER A 957 -5.71 -25.52 7.14
N THR A 958 -6.07 -24.97 5.98
CA THR A 958 -5.26 -23.96 5.28
C THR A 958 -6.01 -22.63 5.12
N SER A 959 -5.29 -21.54 5.37
CA SER A 959 -5.76 -20.16 5.21
C SER A 959 -4.84 -19.40 4.25
N LEU A 960 -5.44 -18.58 3.38
CA LEU A 960 -4.73 -17.59 2.59
C LEU A 960 -4.65 -16.30 3.39
N LEU A 961 -3.51 -15.60 3.30
CA LEU A 961 -3.28 -14.34 3.98
C LEU A 961 -2.68 -13.34 3.02
N LEU A 962 -3.29 -12.16 2.94
CA LEU A 962 -2.77 -10.99 2.26
C LEU A 962 -2.42 -9.92 3.30
N ALA A 963 -1.17 -9.48 3.30
CA ALA A 963 -0.73 -8.26 3.96
C ALA A 963 -0.47 -7.19 2.89
N TYR A 964 -1.11 -6.02 3.02
CA TYR A 964 -0.95 -4.95 2.03
C TYR A 964 -0.90 -3.55 2.65
N GLY A 965 -0.29 -2.63 1.91
CA GLY A 965 -0.19 -1.21 2.21
C GLY A 965 0.63 -0.54 1.13
N LEU A 966 1.89 -0.16 1.42
CA LEU A 966 2.85 0.18 0.37
C LEU A 966 3.17 -1.06 -0.46
N ASP A 967 3.68 -2.12 0.17
CA ASP A 967 3.91 -3.41 -0.47
C ASP A 967 2.70 -4.33 -0.42
N ILE A 968 2.73 -5.37 -1.25
CA ILE A 968 1.75 -6.45 -1.24
C ILE A 968 2.47 -7.78 -1.04
N PHE A 969 2.08 -8.51 -0.01
CA PHE A 969 2.55 -9.86 0.29
C PHE A 969 1.37 -10.79 0.46
N LEU A 970 1.40 -11.95 -0.20
CA LEU A 970 0.39 -12.98 -0.04
C LEU A 970 1.06 -14.32 0.20
N THR A 971 0.52 -15.08 1.15
CA THR A 971 0.84 -16.50 1.32
C THR A 971 -0.43 -17.36 1.31
N ARG A 972 -0.33 -18.56 0.74
CA ARG A 972 -1.41 -19.55 0.64
C ARG A 972 -1.20 -20.74 1.57
N GLY A 973 -0.13 -20.73 2.36
CA GLY A 973 0.36 -21.89 3.12
C GLY A 973 0.18 -21.82 4.63
N LEU A 974 -0.63 -20.89 5.16
CA LEU A 974 -0.83 -20.81 6.60
C LEU A 974 -1.66 -21.99 7.08
N THR A 975 -1.06 -22.83 7.93
CA THR A 975 -1.67 -24.04 8.44
C THR A 975 -1.60 -24.08 9.97
N PRO A 976 -2.47 -23.34 10.68
CA PRO A 976 -2.40 -23.18 12.14
C PRO A 976 -2.28 -24.48 12.95
N SER A 977 -3.05 -25.51 12.54
CA SER A 977 -3.06 -26.84 13.16
C SER A 977 -2.23 -27.87 12.38
N GLY A 978 -1.43 -27.44 11.40
CA GLY A 978 -0.84 -28.30 10.38
C GLY A 978 -1.86 -28.85 9.37
N THR A 979 -1.37 -29.52 8.33
CA THR A 979 -2.17 -30.07 7.22
C THR A 979 -2.82 -31.40 7.58
N PHE A 980 -3.90 -31.39 8.37
CA PHE A 980 -4.57 -32.63 8.82
C PHE A 980 -5.55 -33.24 7.79
N ASP A 981 -5.94 -32.49 6.78
CA ASP A 981 -6.88 -32.89 5.72
C ASP A 981 -6.20 -33.15 4.37
N ILE A 982 -4.88 -32.96 4.29
CA ILE A 982 -4.07 -33.30 3.11
C ILE A 982 -2.96 -34.26 3.53
N LEU A 983 -2.70 -35.26 2.68
CA LEU A 983 -1.64 -36.23 2.90
C LEU A 983 -0.26 -35.55 2.83
N SER A 984 0.59 -35.77 3.84
CA SER A 984 1.94 -35.18 3.88
C SER A 984 2.83 -35.67 2.73
N ASP A 985 3.78 -34.85 2.31
CA ASP A 985 4.79 -35.22 1.30
C ASP A 985 5.74 -36.33 1.75
N SER A 986 5.94 -36.45 3.07
CA SER A 986 6.74 -37.52 3.66
C SER A 986 6.06 -38.89 3.62
N PHE A 987 4.80 -38.99 3.21
CA PHE A 987 4.07 -40.26 3.20
C PHE A 987 4.59 -41.19 2.09
N ASN A 988 5.14 -42.33 2.48
CA ASN A 988 5.74 -43.28 1.55
C ASN A 988 4.69 -44.12 0.80
N LYS A 989 4.16 -43.54 -0.29
CA LYS A 989 3.16 -44.19 -1.15
C LYS A 989 3.67 -45.48 -1.81
N ALA A 990 4.95 -45.51 -2.18
CA ALA A 990 5.57 -46.69 -2.79
C ALA A 990 5.57 -47.88 -1.83
N GLN A 991 5.90 -47.66 -0.55
CA GLN A 991 5.85 -48.70 0.48
C GLN A 991 4.43 -49.21 0.71
N LEU A 992 3.42 -48.33 0.72
CA LEU A 992 2.02 -48.74 0.85
C LEU A 992 1.59 -49.64 -0.33
N LEU A 993 1.91 -49.24 -1.56
CA LEU A 993 1.56 -50.04 -2.75
C LEU A 993 2.31 -51.38 -2.78
N LEU A 994 3.58 -51.40 -2.40
CA LEU A 994 4.38 -52.62 -2.32
C LEU A 994 3.81 -53.59 -1.28
N THR A 995 3.44 -53.10 -0.10
CA THR A 995 2.87 -53.95 0.97
C THR A 995 1.51 -54.52 0.57
N LEU A 996 0.63 -53.71 -0.03
CA LEU A 996 -0.64 -54.20 -0.60
C LEU A 996 -0.42 -55.27 -1.68
N GLY A 997 0.58 -55.08 -2.55
CA GLY A 997 0.96 -56.05 -3.57
C GLY A 997 1.42 -57.39 -2.97
N VAL A 998 2.35 -57.35 -2.01
CA VAL A 998 2.87 -58.55 -1.33
C VAL A 998 1.76 -59.29 -0.58
N LEU A 999 0.89 -58.58 0.14
CA LEU A 999 -0.26 -59.18 0.83
C LEU A 999 -1.24 -59.84 -0.15
N SER A 1000 -1.53 -59.18 -1.28
CA SER A 1000 -2.44 -59.72 -2.31
C SER A 1000 -1.90 -61.00 -2.92
N VAL A 1001 -0.60 -61.04 -3.28
CA VAL A 1001 0.07 -62.26 -3.76
C VAL A 1001 0.07 -63.33 -2.67
N GLY A 1002 0.35 -62.96 -1.42
CA GLY A 1002 0.29 -63.86 -0.28
C GLY A 1002 -1.08 -64.52 -0.11
N ILE A 1003 -2.17 -63.75 -0.20
CA ILE A 1003 -3.55 -64.27 -0.12
C ILE A 1003 -3.86 -65.19 -1.31
N PHE A 1004 -3.47 -64.80 -2.52
CA PHE A 1004 -3.72 -65.58 -3.73
C PHE A 1004 -3.02 -66.95 -3.69
N VAL A 1005 -1.82 -67.02 -3.10
CA VAL A 1005 -1.08 -68.27 -2.92
C VAL A 1005 -1.60 -69.08 -1.73
N ALA A 1006 -1.88 -68.42 -0.60
CA ALA A 1006 -2.29 -69.09 0.64
C ALA A 1006 -3.73 -69.63 0.56
N GLY A 1007 -4.66 -68.93 -0.10
CA GLY A 1007 -6.07 -69.32 -0.19
C GLY A 1007 -6.27 -70.74 -0.74
N PRO A 1008 -5.78 -71.07 -1.95
CA PRO A 1008 -5.83 -72.41 -2.50
C PRO A 1008 -5.06 -73.44 -1.65
N ALA A 1009 -3.92 -73.06 -1.07
CA ALA A 1009 -3.12 -73.95 -0.22
C ALA A 1009 -3.87 -74.35 1.06
N VAL A 1010 -4.56 -73.40 1.70
CA VAL A 1010 -5.39 -73.63 2.89
C VAL A 1010 -6.65 -74.42 2.52
N GLN A 1011 -7.32 -74.09 1.41
CA GLN A 1011 -8.46 -74.88 0.93
C GLN A 1011 -8.08 -76.33 0.65
N ARG A 1012 -6.94 -76.57 0.00
CA ARG A 1012 -6.41 -77.92 -0.25
C ARG A 1012 -6.07 -78.64 1.05
N LYS A 1013 -5.47 -77.96 2.02
CA LYS A 1013 -5.16 -78.53 3.34
C LYS A 1013 -6.45 -78.85 4.12
N GLY A 1014 -7.43 -77.96 4.11
CA GLY A 1014 -8.73 -78.16 4.74
C GLY A 1014 -9.53 -79.29 4.11
N LEU A 1015 -9.48 -79.43 2.77
CA LEU A 1015 -10.09 -80.56 2.07
C LEU A 1015 -9.42 -81.88 2.48
N LYS A 1016 -8.08 -81.92 2.56
CA LYS A 1016 -7.34 -83.10 3.03
C LYS A 1016 -7.70 -83.51 4.47
N MET A 1017 -7.83 -82.56 5.40
CA MET A 1017 -8.26 -82.82 6.79
C MET A 1017 -9.74 -83.20 6.93
N LYS A 1018 -10.55 -83.06 5.88
CA LYS A 1018 -11.94 -83.55 5.86
C LYS A 1018 -12.05 -84.94 5.27
N TRP A 1019 -11.09 -85.35 4.45
CA TRP A 1019 -11.08 -86.64 3.75
C TRP A 1019 -10.30 -87.73 4.51
N TYR A 1020 -9.42 -87.33 5.42
CA TYR A 1020 -8.74 -88.13 6.44
C TYR A 1020 -8.90 -87.42 7.77
#